data_AF-A0A1B5FIJ9-F1
#
_entry.id   AF-A0A1B5FIJ9-F1
#
_cell.length_a   1.000
_cell.length_b   1.000
_cell.length_c   1.000
_cell.angle_alpha   90.00
_cell.angle_beta   90.00
_cell.angle_gamma   90.00
#
_symmetry.space_group_name_H-M   'P 1'
#
loop_
_entity.id
_entity.type
_entity.pdbx_description
1 polymer ?
#
loop_
_entity_poly.entity_id
_entity_poly.type
_entity_poly.pdbx_seq_one_letter_code
_entity_poly.pdbx_strand_id
1 'polypeptide(L)'
;MRIGKSSGWLNESVSLEYEHVSPPTRPRDTRRRPRAAGDGGLAHLHRRPAVGHARDTPRTGARSPAPRRPLPVAPVSAPPAPSRVPGPAMPVSVSVVSSPRFSADSSAAITDLLPSFPPTPVLYAMARELEALFDATWQPAVPLPAEPPADARHDGASASSPVIASACPQAFARPPRAPRSAQARRARTGGDAWPAPTVLGRPSSSRIGRDVFGKLVALGYSREQIRKLKQESLSEIAKYHATLTGQGFTHADICRISRRRQSLRVVAKNYPELAAALPDLTRAHIVDIARQRSGDLALQALLPVATALTAAPLRLSASQIATVAQCGERPAIQALYRLRRKLTGAPLHLTPQQVVAIASNTGGKRALEAVRVQLPVLRAAPYELSTEQVVAIASNKGGKQALEAVKAQLLALRAAPYALNTEQVVAIASNNGGKQALEAVKTHLLDLRGARYALSTEQVVAIASHNGGKQALEAVKAHLLDLRGAPYALSTEQVVAIASHNGGKPALEAVKAHLLALRAAPYALSTEQVVAIASNNGGKQALEAVKARLLDLRGAPYALSTEQVVAIASHGGGKQVLEGIGEQLLKLRAAPYGLSTEQVVAIASHDGGKQALEAVGAQLVALRAAPYALSTEQVVAIASHKGGKQALEGIGEQLLKLRAAPYGLSTEQVVAIASHDGGKQALEAVGAQLVALRAAPYALSTEQVVAIASHDGGKQALEAVGAQLVALRAAPYALSTAQVVAIASNPGGKQALEAVRALFRELRAAPYALSTAQVVAIASNPGGKQALEAVRALFRELRAAPYALSTAQVVAIASSHGGKQALEAVRALFRELRAAPYGLSTAQVVVIASSNGGKQALEAVRALLLVLRATPYDLNTAQVVAIASHDGGRQALEAVWAQLPVLRGVPYELSPAQVVAIACIGGRSAVEAVRQGLLVKEIRRVRREKAPVAGPPPASLGPTPQELVAVLHFFRAHQQPRQAFVDALAAFQTTRPALLRLLSSVGVTEIEALGGTIPDATERWQRLLGRLGIRPATGVAAPSPDSLQGFAQSLERTLRSPSVAGQSASPSHRKRPAETAAAQRSIRRSPNHAGQPSEPWPDQLAWLHRRKRTARSHIRADSAAGVPANLHLGTRTQLTPDRLRAEPGPIMQAHPSPASASFSPHVDFEPGLPDPGTPTAAELALFEAEPFGVGALDVHLDWLLQILDA
;
A
#
# COMPACT_ATOMS: atom_id res chain seq x y z
N MET A 1 32.18 -13.69 -21.75
CA MET A 1 31.63 -12.58 -22.57
C MET A 1 30.64 -13.12 -23.60
N ARG A 2 29.33 -13.00 -23.35
CA ARG A 2 28.24 -13.15 -24.35
C ARG A 2 26.98 -12.52 -23.73
N ILE A 3 26.48 -11.43 -24.29
CA ILE A 3 25.42 -10.62 -23.69
C ILE A 3 24.06 -11.18 -24.09
N GLY A 4 23.29 -11.68 -23.11
CA GLY A 4 21.90 -12.07 -23.31
C GLY A 4 21.02 -10.83 -23.40
N LYS A 5 20.35 -10.62 -24.54
CA LYS A 5 19.41 -9.50 -24.73
C LYS A 5 18.19 -9.69 -23.82
N SER A 6 17.71 -8.61 -23.22
CA SER A 6 16.49 -8.59 -22.43
C SER A 6 15.26 -8.85 -23.32
N SER A 7 14.41 -9.79 -22.89
CA SER A 7 13.09 -10.00 -23.47
C SER A 7 12.10 -9.09 -22.74
N GLY A 8 11.78 -7.93 -23.34
CA GLY A 8 10.66 -7.12 -22.88
C GLY A 8 9.34 -7.87 -23.09
N TRP A 9 8.45 -7.81 -22.09
CA TRP A 9 7.08 -8.32 -22.23
C TRP A 9 6.21 -7.19 -22.79
N LEU A 10 5.81 -7.32 -24.05
CA LEU A 10 4.73 -6.55 -24.66
C LEU A 10 3.52 -7.46 -24.79
N ASN A 11 2.39 -7.02 -24.21
CA ASN A 11 1.08 -7.59 -24.46
C ASN A 11 0.36 -6.66 -25.44
N GLU A 12 0.25 -7.07 -26.70
CA GLU A 12 -0.53 -6.37 -27.72
C GLU A 12 -1.79 -7.17 -28.05
N SER A 13 -2.93 -6.50 -28.06
CA SER A 13 -4.18 -6.97 -28.68
C SER A 13 -5.04 -5.75 -29.02
N VAL A 14 -4.54 -4.94 -29.96
CA VAL A 14 -5.35 -3.92 -30.63
C VAL A 14 -5.99 -4.58 -31.85
N SER A 15 -7.32 -4.53 -31.94
CA SER A 15 -8.05 -4.92 -33.15
C SER A 15 -8.00 -3.76 -34.14
N LEU A 16 -7.59 -4.05 -35.37
CA LEU A 16 -7.77 -3.16 -36.52
C LEU A 16 -8.96 -3.69 -37.32
N GLU A 17 -10.03 -2.92 -37.38
CA GLU A 17 -11.03 -3.06 -38.44
C GLU A 17 -10.49 -2.44 -39.72
N TYR A 18 -10.96 -2.94 -40.87
CA TYR A 18 -10.42 -2.59 -42.19
C TYR A 18 -11.57 -2.62 -43.20
N GLU A 19 -12.11 -1.46 -43.57
CA GLU A 19 -13.02 -1.35 -44.72
C GLU A 19 -12.25 -1.32 -46.04
N HIS A 20 -12.97 -1.64 -47.12
CA HIS A 20 -12.40 -2.01 -48.41
C HIS A 20 -12.55 -0.89 -49.45
N VAL A 21 -11.43 -0.28 -49.87
CA VAL A 21 -11.30 0.39 -51.17
C VAL A 21 -9.93 0.05 -51.78
N SER A 22 -9.82 0.00 -53.11
CA SER A 22 -8.59 -0.28 -53.86
C SER A 22 -8.75 0.16 -55.32
N PRO A 23 -7.66 0.38 -56.08
CA PRO A 23 -6.45 1.14 -55.76
C PRO A 23 -6.24 2.27 -56.80
N PRO A 24 -5.07 2.96 -56.85
CA PRO A 24 -4.12 2.56 -57.88
C PRO A 24 -2.60 2.64 -57.52
N THR A 25 -1.83 1.86 -58.28
CA THR A 25 -0.39 2.01 -58.65
C THR A 25 0.66 2.67 -57.72
N ARG A 26 1.47 1.77 -57.12
CA ARG A 26 2.96 1.79 -56.92
C ARG A 26 3.77 2.68 -57.91
N PRO A 27 4.97 3.21 -57.55
CA PRO A 27 6.14 2.45 -57.01
C PRO A 27 6.64 2.91 -55.62
N ARG A 28 7.01 2.00 -54.70
CA ARG A 28 8.33 1.31 -54.58
C ARG A 28 9.53 2.27 -54.36
N ASP A 29 9.95 2.40 -53.10
CA ASP A 29 11.32 2.79 -52.72
C ASP A 29 12.01 1.58 -52.05
N THR A 30 13.31 1.38 -52.32
CA THR A 30 14.11 0.25 -51.84
C THR A 30 15.41 0.71 -51.19
N ARG A 31 15.42 0.73 -49.85
CA ARG A 31 16.62 1.00 -49.04
C ARG A 31 17.83 0.12 -49.44
N ARG A 32 18.98 0.73 -49.71
CA ARG A 32 20.31 0.24 -49.29
C ARG A 32 21.42 1.31 -49.39
N ARG A 33 22.06 1.58 -48.24
CA ARG A 33 23.52 1.62 -47.94
C ARG A 33 24.54 1.63 -49.12
N PRO A 34 25.79 2.16 -48.97
CA PRO A 34 26.45 2.77 -47.77
C PRO A 34 27.43 3.97 -48.03
N ARG A 35 28.10 4.44 -46.95
CA ARG A 35 29.51 4.95 -46.83
C ARG A 35 30.14 5.87 -47.91
N ALA A 36 30.31 7.15 -47.53
CA ALA A 36 31.58 7.84 -47.20
C ALA A 36 32.78 7.96 -48.19
N ALA A 37 33.48 9.13 -48.06
CA ALA A 37 34.76 9.60 -48.64
C ALA A 37 34.71 10.47 -49.91
N GLY A 38 35.68 11.39 -50.06
CA GLY A 38 35.67 12.57 -50.97
C GLY A 38 35.31 13.85 -50.19
N ASP A 39 36.18 14.77 -49.77
CA ASP A 39 37.56 15.22 -50.14
C ASP A 39 37.60 16.40 -51.12
N GLY A 40 38.30 17.48 -50.74
CA GLY A 40 38.39 18.80 -51.43
C GLY A 40 37.09 19.65 -51.49
N GLY A 41 37.12 21.00 -51.47
CA GLY A 41 38.22 21.94 -51.19
C GLY A 41 37.93 23.37 -51.71
N LEU A 42 38.45 24.39 -51.02
CA LEU A 42 38.62 25.80 -51.47
C LEU A 42 37.32 26.64 -51.74
N ALA A 43 37.33 27.98 -51.77
CA ALA A 43 38.10 29.00 -51.02
C ALA A 43 37.50 30.43 -51.25
N HIS A 44 37.94 31.41 -50.44
CA HIS A 44 37.71 32.88 -50.55
C HIS A 44 36.27 33.39 -50.29
N LEU A 45 35.99 34.48 -49.54
CA LEU A 45 36.59 35.82 -49.35
C LEU A 45 36.26 36.79 -50.53
N HIS A 46 35.94 38.09 -50.35
CA HIS A 46 36.15 38.99 -49.19
C HIS A 46 35.34 40.31 -49.27
N ARG A 47 35.18 41.04 -48.13
CA ARG A 47 34.93 42.52 -47.96
C ARG A 47 33.53 43.06 -48.40
N ARG A 48 32.81 43.94 -47.67
CA ARG A 48 33.04 45.23 -46.92
C ARG A 48 32.99 46.49 -47.82
N PRO A 49 32.60 47.70 -47.34
CA PRO A 49 32.06 48.12 -46.01
C PRO A 49 30.79 49.05 -46.08
N ALA A 50 30.49 49.80 -45.01
CA ALA A 50 29.31 50.67 -44.80
C ALA A 50 29.62 52.19 -44.82
N VAL A 51 28.60 53.06 -44.67
CA VAL A 51 28.56 54.30 -43.83
C VAL A 51 27.17 54.99 -43.94
N GLY A 52 26.66 55.59 -42.85
CA GLY A 52 25.35 56.30 -42.81
C GLY A 52 24.99 56.89 -41.42
N HIS A 53 24.20 57.98 -41.38
CA HIS A 53 23.99 58.83 -40.18
C HIS A 53 22.60 59.50 -40.07
N ALA A 54 22.27 60.00 -38.86
CA ALA A 54 21.19 60.95 -38.47
C ALA A 54 19.72 60.44 -38.52
N ARG A 55 18.77 60.81 -37.62
CA ARG A 55 18.68 61.67 -36.39
C ARG A 55 17.33 61.40 -35.65
N ASP A 56 16.95 61.85 -34.43
CA ASP A 56 17.60 62.53 -33.29
C ASP A 56 17.02 62.03 -31.91
N THR A 57 16.22 62.81 -31.15
CA THR A 57 15.78 62.62 -29.73
C THR A 57 14.41 63.33 -29.43
N PRO A 58 13.70 63.30 -28.24
CA PRO A 58 14.07 63.12 -26.80
C PRO A 58 13.53 61.81 -26.13
N ARG A 59 14.00 61.29 -24.96
CA ARG A 59 14.24 61.79 -23.56
C ARG A 59 12.93 62.08 -22.79
N THR A 60 12.67 61.59 -21.57
CA THR A 60 13.47 61.11 -20.39
C THR A 60 12.80 59.90 -19.66
N GLY A 61 13.39 59.17 -18.69
CA GLY A 61 14.78 59.09 -18.20
C GLY A 61 14.99 58.22 -16.91
N ALA A 62 16.11 57.47 -16.86
CA ALA A 62 16.82 56.91 -15.67
C ALA A 62 16.17 55.79 -14.79
N ARG A 63 16.91 54.86 -14.14
CA ARG A 63 18.32 54.36 -14.31
C ARG A 63 18.54 53.00 -13.59
N SER A 64 19.08 52.00 -14.32
CA SER A 64 20.26 51.15 -13.98
C SER A 64 20.36 50.28 -12.69
N PRO A 65 21.26 49.26 -12.64
CA PRO A 65 21.79 48.37 -13.70
C PRO A 65 21.87 46.86 -13.31
N ALA A 66 22.26 46.00 -14.27
CA ALA A 66 22.59 44.57 -14.07
C ALA A 66 24.11 44.29 -14.26
N PRO A 67 24.68 43.19 -13.71
CA PRO A 67 26.13 42.98 -13.63
C PRO A 67 26.80 42.44 -14.91
N ARG A 68 28.13 42.58 -15.00
CA ARG A 68 29.00 42.11 -16.12
C ARG A 68 29.95 40.97 -15.70
N ARG A 69 30.36 40.14 -16.68
CA ARG A 69 31.48 39.18 -16.58
C ARG A 69 32.84 39.88 -16.77
N PRO A 70 33.93 39.38 -16.12
CA PRO A 70 35.31 39.76 -16.42
C PRO A 70 36.18 38.60 -16.97
N LEU A 71 37.16 38.93 -17.83
CA LEU A 71 38.36 38.17 -18.26
C LEU A 71 39.33 39.19 -18.93
N PRO A 72 40.63 38.92 -19.13
CA PRO A 72 41.62 38.37 -18.18
C PRO A 72 42.95 39.18 -18.17
N VAL A 73 43.72 39.17 -17.07
CA VAL A 73 45.11 39.71 -17.00
C VAL A 73 45.96 38.87 -16.03
N ALA A 74 47.26 38.74 -16.29
CA ALA A 74 48.27 38.13 -15.42
C ALA A 74 49.69 38.59 -15.86
N PRO A 75 50.77 38.36 -15.08
CA PRO A 75 50.91 38.23 -13.61
C PRO A 75 51.92 39.27 -13.04
N VAL A 76 52.15 39.29 -11.70
CA VAL A 76 53.46 39.49 -11.02
C VAL A 76 53.29 39.73 -9.50
N SER A 77 54.27 39.28 -8.70
CA SER A 77 54.52 39.54 -7.26
C SER A 77 53.54 38.96 -6.22
N ALA A 78 54.10 38.51 -5.10
CA ALA A 78 53.41 37.85 -3.99
C ALA A 78 53.66 38.55 -2.63
N PRO A 79 52.65 38.65 -1.74
CA PRO A 79 52.77 39.04 -0.32
C PRO A 79 52.73 37.81 0.63
N PRO A 80 52.91 37.94 1.97
CA PRO A 80 53.79 37.03 2.71
C PRO A 80 53.12 35.94 3.57
N ALA A 81 53.95 35.05 4.13
CA ALA A 81 53.57 34.04 5.10
C ALA A 81 53.39 34.62 6.53
N PRO A 82 52.46 34.07 7.34
CA PRO A 82 52.31 34.44 8.75
C PRO A 82 53.36 33.74 9.63
N SER A 83 54.15 34.52 10.37
CA SER A 83 55.23 34.04 11.26
C SER A 83 54.73 33.52 12.60
N ARG A 84 55.49 32.58 13.19
CA ARG A 84 55.35 32.14 14.59
C ARG A 84 55.89 33.19 15.57
N VAL A 85 55.17 33.45 16.65
CA VAL A 85 55.69 33.99 17.94
C VAL A 85 54.81 33.42 19.10
N PRO A 86 55.19 33.51 20.39
CA PRO A 86 55.44 32.28 21.14
C PRO A 86 54.57 32.06 22.39
N GLY A 87 54.63 30.85 22.95
CA GLY A 87 54.23 30.58 24.33
C GLY A 87 55.41 30.71 25.31
N PRO A 88 55.21 31.19 26.56
CA PRO A 88 56.25 31.30 27.58
C PRO A 88 56.64 29.94 28.21
N ALA A 89 57.70 29.95 29.04
CA ALA A 89 58.56 28.79 29.33
C ALA A 89 58.26 27.99 30.62
N MET A 90 58.96 26.84 30.74
CA MET A 90 59.02 25.91 31.89
C MET A 90 60.13 26.33 32.89
N PRO A 91 60.19 25.75 34.11
CA PRO A 91 61.15 24.65 34.41
C PRO A 91 60.55 23.53 35.31
N VAL A 92 60.75 22.21 35.10
CA VAL A 92 61.95 21.31 35.14
C VAL A 92 62.20 20.61 36.49
N SER A 93 62.04 19.27 36.49
CA SER A 93 62.82 18.24 37.22
C SER A 93 62.41 16.86 36.63
N VAL A 94 63.22 16.03 35.95
CA VAL A 94 64.51 15.36 36.29
C VAL A 94 64.27 14.20 37.28
N SER A 95 64.59 12.91 37.02
CA SER A 95 65.21 12.25 35.84
C SER A 95 65.12 10.70 35.84
N VAL A 96 65.20 10.09 34.63
CA VAL A 96 65.94 8.81 34.27
C VAL A 96 65.46 7.44 34.84
N VAL A 97 65.97 6.36 34.20
CA VAL A 97 66.01 4.91 34.55
C VAL A 97 64.98 3.98 33.85
N SER A 98 65.47 2.80 33.45
CA SER A 98 64.77 1.69 32.78
C SER A 98 64.17 0.65 33.76
N SER A 99 63.43 -0.33 33.23
CA SER A 99 62.80 -1.42 34.01
C SER A 99 63.76 -2.27 34.86
N PRO A 100 63.24 -2.84 35.96
CA PRO A 100 63.51 -4.26 36.26
C PRO A 100 62.22 -5.10 36.50
N ARG A 101 62.37 -6.27 37.13
CA ARG A 101 61.40 -7.39 37.25
C ARG A 101 61.26 -7.86 38.71
N PHE A 102 60.15 -8.57 39.01
CA PHE A 102 60.01 -9.61 40.06
C PHE A 102 60.10 -9.13 41.54
N SER A 103 59.59 -9.84 42.57
CA SER A 103 58.55 -10.91 42.68
C SER A 103 58.18 -11.20 44.15
N ALA A 104 57.15 -12.05 44.36
CA ALA A 104 56.82 -12.81 45.59
C ALA A 104 56.30 -11.98 46.81
N ASP A 105 55.60 -12.55 47.82
CA ASP A 105 55.36 -13.96 48.23
C ASP A 105 53.87 -14.15 48.67
N SER A 106 53.14 -15.22 48.27
CA SER A 106 52.95 -16.56 48.94
C SER A 106 51.93 -16.58 50.11
N SER A 107 51.19 -17.65 50.44
CA SER A 107 50.84 -18.98 49.83
C SER A 107 49.57 -19.51 50.56
N ALA A 108 48.65 -20.31 49.98
CA ALA A 108 48.67 -21.79 49.80
C ALA A 108 47.45 -22.21 48.94
N ALA A 109 47.53 -23.12 47.95
CA ALA A 109 47.66 -24.61 48.01
C ALA A 109 46.41 -25.30 48.61
N ILE A 110 45.79 -26.34 48.01
CA ILE A 110 46.32 -27.61 47.43
C ILE A 110 45.86 -27.77 45.95
N THR A 111 46.71 -27.99 44.94
CA THR A 111 47.19 -29.29 44.35
C THR A 111 46.04 -30.21 43.85
N ASP A 112 46.04 -30.77 42.62
CA ASP A 112 47.00 -31.77 42.14
C ASP A 112 47.36 -31.75 40.62
N LEU A 113 48.20 -32.70 40.19
CA LEU A 113 49.16 -32.62 39.05
C LEU A 113 48.68 -33.06 37.63
N LEU A 114 49.42 -32.50 36.64
CA LEU A 114 49.78 -32.87 35.24
C LEU A 114 49.63 -34.35 34.75
N PRO A 115 49.73 -34.69 33.43
CA PRO A 115 50.11 -33.89 32.24
C PRO A 115 49.20 -34.07 30.98
N SER A 116 49.65 -33.57 29.82
CA SER A 116 48.99 -33.58 28.50
C SER A 116 49.11 -34.89 27.69
N PHE A 117 48.06 -35.26 26.93
CA PHE A 117 48.07 -36.29 25.87
C PHE A 117 47.21 -35.86 24.63
N PRO A 118 47.39 -36.48 23.44
CA PRO A 118 46.81 -36.01 22.15
C PRO A 118 45.34 -36.44 21.93
N PRO A 119 44.63 -35.87 20.93
CA PRO A 119 43.20 -36.12 20.70
C PRO A 119 42.89 -37.59 20.33
N THR A 120 41.97 -38.20 21.06
CA THR A 120 41.55 -39.59 20.87
C THR A 120 40.50 -39.74 19.76
N PRO A 121 40.59 -40.76 18.87
CA PRO A 121 39.67 -40.93 17.74
C PRO A 121 38.29 -41.50 18.11
N VAL A 122 38.06 -41.86 19.38
CA VAL A 122 36.94 -42.70 19.84
C VAL A 122 35.56 -42.04 19.62
N LEU A 123 35.44 -40.72 19.83
CA LEU A 123 34.17 -40.01 19.60
C LEU A 123 33.78 -39.94 18.11
N TYR A 124 34.72 -40.12 17.19
CA TYR A 124 34.43 -40.20 15.75
C TYR A 124 34.10 -41.65 15.30
N ALA A 125 34.50 -42.66 16.09
CA ALA A 125 34.15 -44.05 15.86
C ALA A 125 32.69 -44.34 16.27
N MET A 126 32.29 -43.97 17.50
CA MET A 126 30.92 -44.19 17.99
C MET A 126 29.85 -43.51 17.13
N ALA A 127 30.14 -42.33 16.59
CA ALA A 127 29.25 -41.65 15.64
C ALA A 127 29.02 -42.47 14.37
N ARG A 128 30.06 -43.17 13.89
CA ARG A 128 30.02 -44.02 12.69
C ARG A 128 29.35 -45.38 12.95
N GLU A 129 29.47 -45.92 14.16
CA GLU A 129 28.81 -47.17 14.55
C GLU A 129 27.30 -46.95 14.76
N LEU A 130 26.89 -45.80 15.30
CA LEU A 130 25.47 -45.40 15.33
C LEU A 130 24.89 -45.22 13.91
N GLU A 131 25.66 -44.65 12.98
CA GLU A 131 25.22 -44.51 11.57
C GLU A 131 25.13 -45.89 10.88
N ALA A 132 26.09 -46.79 11.13
CA ALA A 132 26.07 -48.17 10.60
C ALA A 132 24.94 -49.05 11.18
N LEU A 133 24.60 -48.90 12.47
CA LEU A 133 23.46 -49.57 13.10
C LEU A 133 22.12 -49.09 12.51
N PHE A 134 22.05 -47.84 12.04
CA PHE A 134 20.85 -47.28 11.42
C PHE A 134 20.61 -47.80 9.98
N ASP A 135 21.68 -48.06 9.23
CA ASP A 135 21.60 -48.66 7.88
C ASP A 135 21.38 -50.19 7.90
N ALA A 136 21.62 -50.87 9.03
CA ALA A 136 21.60 -52.34 9.11
C ALA A 136 20.20 -53.00 9.12
N THR A 137 19.10 -52.24 9.28
CA THR A 137 17.75 -52.78 9.54
C THR A 137 16.76 -52.67 8.36
N TRP A 138 17.23 -52.80 7.11
CA TRP A 138 16.36 -52.87 5.93
C TRP A 138 16.74 -53.96 4.92
N GLN A 139 16.09 -55.12 5.05
CA GLN A 139 15.88 -56.08 3.95
C GLN A 139 14.37 -56.22 3.71
N PRO A 140 13.87 -56.15 2.45
CA PRO A 140 12.45 -56.23 2.15
C PRO A 140 11.97 -57.68 2.02
N ALA A 141 10.71 -57.93 2.40
CA ALA A 141 10.09 -59.26 2.31
C ALA A 141 8.84 -59.25 1.42
N VAL A 142 8.77 -60.23 0.51
CA VAL A 142 7.57 -60.76 -0.18
C VAL A 142 7.00 -59.84 -1.31
N PRO A 143 6.57 -60.40 -2.47
CA PRO A 143 7.13 -59.92 -3.75
C PRO A 143 6.11 -59.53 -4.86
N LEU A 144 6.63 -59.27 -6.06
CA LEU A 144 5.89 -59.09 -7.32
C LEU A 144 5.63 -60.44 -8.04
N PRO A 145 4.57 -60.55 -8.86
CA PRO A 145 4.34 -61.69 -9.75
C PRO A 145 5.28 -61.67 -10.99
N ALA A 146 5.46 -62.84 -11.62
CA ALA A 146 6.57 -63.12 -12.55
C ALA A 146 6.23 -63.06 -14.06
N GLU A 147 7.28 -63.08 -14.88
CA GLU A 147 7.24 -63.32 -16.34
C GLU A 147 7.16 -64.81 -16.70
N PRO A 148 6.82 -65.16 -17.96
CA PRO A 148 7.28 -66.36 -18.66
C PRO A 148 8.36 -66.05 -19.74
N PRO A 149 9.37 -66.93 -19.99
CA PRO A 149 10.56 -66.60 -20.79
C PRO A 149 10.73 -67.35 -22.13
N ALA A 150 11.57 -66.82 -23.03
CA ALA A 150 12.35 -67.47 -24.13
C ALA A 150 13.04 -66.37 -24.99
N ASP A 151 14.19 -66.52 -25.67
CA ASP A 151 15.14 -67.64 -25.83
C ASP A 151 16.59 -67.12 -26.04
N ALA A 152 17.59 -68.00 -26.15
CA ALA A 152 19.02 -67.70 -25.90
C ALA A 152 19.95 -67.50 -27.13
N ARG A 153 21.10 -66.84 -26.88
CA ARG A 153 22.48 -66.99 -27.45
C ARG A 153 23.44 -66.08 -26.64
N HIS A 154 24.51 -66.59 -26.01
CA HIS A 154 25.86 -66.87 -26.57
C HIS A 154 26.53 -65.60 -27.17
N ASP A 155 27.75 -65.15 -26.82
CA ASP A 155 28.84 -65.75 -26.00
C ASP A 155 29.64 -64.69 -25.19
N GLY A 156 30.71 -65.11 -24.48
CA GLY A 156 31.56 -64.27 -23.59
C GLY A 156 32.55 -63.30 -24.28
N ALA A 157 33.54 -62.70 -23.59
CA ALA A 157 34.02 -62.97 -22.22
C ALA A 157 34.76 -61.76 -21.56
N SER A 158 35.23 -61.96 -20.32
CA SER A 158 36.37 -61.38 -19.57
C SER A 158 37.32 -60.34 -20.23
N ALA A 159 37.97 -59.41 -19.51
CA ALA A 159 38.00 -59.13 -18.05
C ALA A 159 38.69 -57.77 -17.72
N SER A 160 38.68 -57.41 -16.43
CA SER A 160 39.69 -56.63 -15.67
C SER A 160 39.93 -55.13 -15.97
N SER A 161 39.89 -54.34 -14.89
CA SER A 161 40.57 -53.04 -14.74
C SER A 161 42.06 -53.23 -14.40
N PRO A 162 42.94 -52.19 -14.40
CA PRO A 162 43.04 -51.35 -13.19
C PRO A 162 43.42 -49.85 -13.39
N VAL A 163 42.90 -49.04 -12.45
CA VAL A 163 43.59 -48.01 -11.61
C VAL A 163 44.90 -47.35 -12.09
N ILE A 164 44.92 -46.01 -12.13
CA ILE A 164 45.98 -45.12 -11.56
C ILE A 164 45.31 -43.87 -10.96
N ALA A 165 45.91 -43.22 -9.96
CA ALA A 165 45.39 -42.04 -9.25
C ALA A 165 46.38 -40.86 -9.16
N SER A 166 45.86 -39.69 -8.76
CA SER A 166 46.58 -38.48 -8.25
C SER A 166 47.46 -37.65 -9.20
N ALA A 167 47.14 -36.35 -9.34
CA ALA A 167 48.09 -35.23 -9.21
C ALA A 167 47.40 -33.85 -9.35
N CYS A 168 47.99 -32.83 -8.71
CA CYS A 168 47.73 -31.39 -8.80
C CYS A 168 48.96 -30.64 -8.24
N PRO A 169 49.17 -29.31 -8.43
CA PRO A 169 48.60 -28.39 -9.43
C PRO A 169 49.72 -27.53 -10.12
N GLN A 170 49.30 -26.45 -10.80
CA GLN A 170 49.96 -25.13 -11.05
C GLN A 170 49.88 -24.66 -12.52
N ALA A 171 50.32 -23.43 -12.78
CA ALA A 171 50.02 -22.65 -14.00
C ALA A 171 51.27 -21.93 -14.53
N PHE A 172 51.24 -21.47 -15.79
CA PHE A 172 51.41 -20.03 -16.13
C PHE A 172 51.26 -19.74 -17.64
N ALA A 173 51.05 -18.45 -17.94
CA ALA A 173 51.38 -17.73 -19.17
C ALA A 173 50.75 -18.12 -20.53
N ARG A 174 50.69 -17.12 -21.43
CA ARG A 174 50.19 -17.19 -22.81
C ARG A 174 50.65 -15.96 -23.61
N PRO A 175 51.26 -16.13 -24.79
CA PRO A 175 51.32 -15.05 -25.79
C PRO A 175 50.76 -15.58 -27.16
N PRO A 176 50.89 -14.92 -28.34
CA PRO A 176 49.69 -14.66 -29.15
C PRO A 176 49.80 -15.10 -30.64
N ARG A 177 48.72 -14.91 -31.42
CA ARG A 177 48.81 -14.66 -32.88
C ARG A 177 47.53 -14.09 -33.49
N ALA A 178 47.72 -13.35 -34.58
CA ALA A 178 46.74 -12.78 -35.51
C ALA A 178 47.50 -12.49 -36.84
N PRO A 179 46.91 -11.81 -37.83
CA PRO A 179 45.64 -12.07 -38.52
C PRO A 179 45.89 -12.54 -39.98
N ARG A 180 44.85 -12.73 -40.81
CA ARG A 180 44.96 -12.65 -42.30
C ARG A 180 43.60 -12.47 -42.97
N SER A 181 43.60 -11.90 -44.18
CA SER A 181 42.41 -11.51 -44.95
C SER A 181 42.73 -11.22 -46.42
N ALA A 182 41.72 -11.32 -47.30
CA ALA A 182 41.73 -10.90 -48.72
C ALA A 182 42.56 -11.81 -49.68
N GLN A 183 42.34 -11.87 -51.00
CA GLN A 183 41.37 -11.17 -51.88
C GLN A 183 41.19 -11.86 -53.27
N ALA A 184 40.27 -11.34 -54.10
CA ALA A 184 40.26 -11.37 -55.58
C ALA A 184 39.93 -12.72 -56.29
N ARG A 185 39.53 -12.79 -57.58
CA ARG A 185 39.02 -11.77 -58.54
C ARG A 185 37.96 -12.39 -59.50
N ARG A 186 37.59 -11.69 -60.60
CA ARG A 186 36.49 -12.03 -61.53
C ARG A 186 36.89 -12.90 -62.75
N ALA A 187 35.87 -13.59 -63.28
CA ALA A 187 35.55 -13.82 -64.71
C ALA A 187 36.37 -14.78 -65.60
N ARG A 188 35.63 -15.62 -66.32
CA ARG A 188 35.79 -15.93 -67.76
C ARG A 188 34.40 -16.23 -68.37
N THR A 189 34.32 -16.25 -69.70
CA THR A 189 33.09 -16.28 -70.52
C THR A 189 33.22 -17.28 -71.68
N GLY A 190 32.08 -17.70 -72.26
CA GLY A 190 31.99 -18.65 -73.37
C GLY A 190 31.70 -20.09 -72.90
N GLY A 191 30.95 -20.91 -73.64
CA GLY A 191 30.18 -20.60 -74.85
C GLY A 191 29.36 -21.80 -75.36
N ASP A 192 28.10 -21.52 -75.71
CA ASP A 192 27.22 -22.17 -76.70
C ASP A 192 26.84 -23.67 -76.67
N ALA A 193 25.66 -23.91 -77.27
CA ALA A 193 25.08 -25.16 -77.81
C ALA A 193 24.49 -26.26 -76.89
N TRP A 194 23.20 -26.53 -77.20
CA TRP A 194 22.25 -27.62 -76.91
C TRP A 194 22.78 -29.08 -77.01
N PRO A 195 22.01 -30.14 -76.63
CA PRO A 195 20.54 -30.18 -76.40
C PRO A 195 20.03 -30.90 -75.12
N ALA A 196 18.70 -30.91 -74.95
CA ALA A 196 17.91 -31.79 -74.06
C ALA A 196 17.53 -33.11 -74.81
N PRO A 197 16.97 -34.19 -74.21
CA PRO A 197 16.09 -34.32 -73.01
C PRO A 197 16.69 -35.28 -71.93
N THR A 198 16.03 -35.80 -70.88
CA THR A 198 14.60 -36.02 -70.52
C THR A 198 14.36 -35.87 -69.01
N VAL A 199 13.12 -35.57 -68.60
CA VAL A 199 12.72 -35.33 -67.20
C VAL A 199 12.24 -36.59 -66.49
N LEU A 200 12.81 -36.87 -65.30
CA LEU A 200 12.07 -37.46 -64.18
C LEU A 200 12.25 -36.58 -62.93
N GLY A 201 11.16 -35.94 -62.49
CA GLY A 201 11.23 -34.79 -61.59
C GLY A 201 11.09 -35.09 -60.10
N ARG A 202 12.06 -34.65 -59.29
CA ARG A 202 11.85 -34.46 -57.84
C ARG A 202 10.91 -33.26 -57.61
N PRO A 203 9.85 -33.37 -56.77
CA PRO A 203 8.94 -32.26 -56.52
C PRO A 203 9.61 -31.14 -55.69
N SER A 204 9.39 -29.89 -56.10
CA SER A 204 10.01 -28.71 -55.49
C SER A 204 9.23 -28.19 -54.27
N SER A 205 9.94 -27.67 -53.27
CA SER A 205 9.40 -27.24 -51.97
C SER A 205 8.31 -26.13 -52.04
N SER A 206 8.19 -25.44 -53.18
CA SER A 206 7.17 -24.42 -53.44
C SER A 206 5.80 -24.96 -53.87
N ARG A 207 5.67 -26.27 -54.11
CA ARG A 207 4.38 -26.97 -54.20
C ARG A 207 3.87 -27.36 -52.82
N ILE A 208 4.70 -28.06 -52.03
CA ILE A 208 4.37 -28.50 -50.65
C ILE A 208 3.88 -27.34 -49.77
N GLY A 209 4.51 -26.17 -49.88
CA GLY A 209 4.08 -24.96 -49.15
C GLY A 209 2.70 -24.41 -49.54
N ARG A 210 2.24 -24.62 -50.78
CA ARG A 210 0.89 -24.25 -51.24
C ARG A 210 -0.15 -25.26 -50.79
N ASP A 211 0.15 -26.55 -50.88
CA ASP A 211 -0.78 -27.63 -50.48
C ASP A 211 -1.12 -27.56 -48.98
N VAL A 212 -0.12 -27.30 -48.14
CA VAL A 212 -0.34 -27.11 -46.69
C VAL A 212 -1.09 -25.81 -46.39
N PHE A 213 -0.85 -24.72 -47.14
CA PHE A 213 -1.60 -23.48 -46.98
C PHE A 213 -3.09 -23.66 -47.33
N GLY A 214 -3.38 -24.32 -48.46
CA GLY A 214 -4.76 -24.64 -48.86
C GLY A 214 -5.48 -25.53 -47.82
N LYS A 215 -4.80 -26.56 -47.32
CA LYS A 215 -5.33 -27.42 -46.25
C LYS A 215 -5.62 -26.65 -44.96
N LEU A 216 -4.77 -25.71 -44.54
CA LEU A 216 -5.04 -24.90 -43.35
C LEU A 216 -6.23 -23.94 -43.53
N VAL A 217 -6.42 -23.37 -44.72
CA VAL A 217 -7.62 -22.57 -45.03
C VAL A 217 -8.89 -23.45 -45.00
N ALA A 218 -8.84 -24.66 -45.55
CA ALA A 218 -9.94 -25.62 -45.50
C ALA A 218 -10.27 -26.10 -44.07
N LEU A 219 -9.28 -26.08 -43.15
CA LEU A 219 -9.46 -26.33 -41.72
C LEU A 219 -9.88 -25.07 -40.92
N GLY A 220 -10.33 -24.01 -41.60
CA GLY A 220 -10.90 -22.81 -40.98
C GLY A 220 -9.90 -21.79 -40.42
N TYR A 221 -8.60 -21.94 -40.68
CA TYR A 221 -7.63 -20.90 -40.28
C TYR A 221 -7.69 -19.71 -41.22
N SER A 222 -7.77 -18.50 -40.66
CA SER A 222 -7.77 -17.28 -41.46
C SER A 222 -6.41 -17.05 -42.13
N ARG A 223 -6.41 -16.43 -43.32
CA ARG A 223 -5.17 -16.09 -44.05
C ARG A 223 -4.20 -15.27 -43.19
N GLU A 224 -4.72 -14.48 -42.25
CA GLU A 224 -3.94 -13.64 -41.36
C GLU A 224 -3.39 -14.39 -40.14
N GLN A 225 -4.11 -15.40 -39.63
CA GLN A 225 -3.54 -16.37 -38.68
C GLN A 225 -2.37 -17.12 -39.34
N ILE A 226 -2.54 -17.62 -40.57
CA ILE A 226 -1.50 -18.39 -41.28
C ILE A 226 -0.24 -17.55 -41.55
N ARG A 227 -0.35 -16.24 -41.83
CA ARG A 227 0.81 -15.33 -41.94
C ARG A 227 1.55 -15.12 -40.62
N LYS A 228 0.85 -15.16 -39.47
CA LYS A 228 1.41 -15.00 -38.12
C LYS A 228 1.99 -16.31 -37.56
N LEU A 229 1.79 -17.44 -38.26
CA LEU A 229 2.34 -18.74 -37.95
C LEU A 229 3.73 -18.94 -38.58
N LYS A 230 4.55 -19.77 -37.94
CA LYS A 230 5.86 -20.17 -38.47
C LYS A 230 5.70 -21.21 -39.58
N GLN A 231 6.41 -21.00 -40.70
CA GLN A 231 6.44 -21.95 -41.83
C GLN A 231 6.78 -23.39 -41.41
N GLU A 232 7.73 -23.55 -40.46
CA GLU A 232 8.15 -24.84 -39.90
C GLU A 232 7.08 -25.56 -39.07
N SER A 233 6.03 -24.87 -38.61
CA SER A 233 4.94 -25.43 -37.81
C SER A 233 3.70 -25.79 -38.64
N LEU A 234 3.53 -25.22 -39.85
CA LEU A 234 2.29 -25.34 -40.64
C LEU A 234 1.90 -26.79 -40.93
N SER A 235 2.87 -27.66 -41.23
CA SER A 235 2.64 -29.08 -41.51
C SER A 235 2.24 -29.88 -40.27
N GLU A 236 2.79 -29.56 -39.09
CA GLU A 236 2.37 -30.20 -37.83
C GLU A 236 0.98 -29.71 -37.38
N ILE A 237 0.63 -28.45 -37.63
CA ILE A 237 -0.73 -27.94 -37.40
C ILE A 237 -1.71 -28.71 -38.28
N ALA A 238 -1.46 -28.80 -39.59
CA ALA A 238 -2.33 -29.54 -40.51
C ALA A 238 -2.44 -31.05 -40.14
N LYS A 239 -1.38 -31.63 -39.55
CA LYS A 239 -1.34 -33.03 -39.11
C LYS A 239 -2.11 -33.29 -37.81
N TYR A 240 -2.00 -32.40 -36.81
CA TYR A 240 -2.58 -32.61 -35.47
C TYR A 240 -3.86 -31.81 -35.21
N HIS A 241 -4.32 -30.97 -36.14
CA HIS A 241 -5.50 -30.11 -35.95
C HIS A 241 -6.74 -30.91 -35.53
N ALA A 242 -7.13 -31.95 -36.27
CA ALA A 242 -8.30 -32.77 -35.95
C ALA A 242 -8.20 -33.46 -34.56
N THR A 243 -7.00 -33.89 -34.17
CA THR A 243 -6.74 -34.44 -32.84
C THR A 243 -6.90 -33.38 -31.75
N LEU A 244 -6.40 -32.17 -31.97
CA LEU A 244 -6.43 -31.08 -31.00
C LEU A 244 -7.83 -30.46 -30.88
N THR A 245 -8.57 -30.31 -31.98
CA THR A 245 -9.97 -29.84 -31.92
C THR A 245 -10.89 -30.90 -31.32
N GLY A 246 -10.70 -32.19 -31.62
CA GLY A 246 -11.38 -33.29 -30.93
C GLY A 246 -11.08 -33.37 -29.43
N GLN A 247 -9.92 -32.89 -28.98
CA GLN A 247 -9.56 -32.73 -27.57
C GLN A 247 -10.12 -31.42 -26.94
N GLY A 248 -10.75 -30.55 -27.73
CA GLY A 248 -11.36 -29.29 -27.28
C GLY A 248 -10.42 -28.09 -27.24
N PHE A 249 -9.31 -28.08 -28.00
CA PHE A 249 -8.47 -26.89 -28.19
C PHE A 249 -8.99 -26.03 -29.34
N THR A 250 -9.02 -24.71 -29.17
CA THR A 250 -9.45 -23.78 -30.22
C THR A 250 -8.35 -23.53 -31.26
N HIS A 251 -8.70 -23.01 -32.45
CA HIS A 251 -7.71 -22.52 -33.43
C HIS A 251 -6.73 -21.50 -32.81
N ALA A 252 -7.18 -20.67 -31.86
CA ALA A 252 -6.34 -19.72 -31.16
C ALA A 252 -5.31 -20.40 -30.24
N ASP A 253 -5.70 -21.49 -29.56
CA ASP A 253 -4.81 -22.29 -28.72
C ASP A 253 -3.78 -23.05 -29.55
N ILE A 254 -4.20 -23.65 -30.68
CA ILE A 254 -3.29 -24.29 -31.63
C ILE A 254 -2.30 -23.24 -32.20
N CYS A 255 -2.76 -22.01 -32.48
CA CYS A 255 -1.89 -20.89 -32.84
C CYS A 255 -0.93 -20.42 -31.72
N ARG A 256 -1.30 -20.59 -30.44
CA ARG A 256 -0.44 -20.29 -29.29
C ARG A 256 0.63 -21.36 -29.07
N ILE A 257 0.25 -22.64 -29.14
CA ILE A 257 1.15 -23.80 -28.99
C ILE A 257 2.17 -23.86 -30.14
N SER A 258 1.71 -23.70 -31.39
CA SER A 258 2.52 -23.83 -32.62
C SER A 258 3.68 -22.85 -32.78
N ARG A 259 3.81 -21.84 -31.89
CA ARG A 259 5.07 -21.07 -31.70
C ARG A 259 6.27 -22.01 -31.40
N ARG A 260 5.99 -23.21 -30.89
CA ARG A 260 6.91 -24.33 -30.65
C ARG A 260 6.42 -25.57 -31.42
N ARG A 261 7.12 -25.93 -32.52
CA ARG A 261 6.76 -27.08 -33.37
C ARG A 261 6.64 -28.39 -32.58
N GLN A 262 7.57 -28.67 -31.66
CA GLN A 262 7.58 -29.92 -30.87
C GLN A 262 6.42 -29.99 -29.86
N SER A 263 6.00 -28.85 -29.29
CA SER A 263 4.89 -28.81 -28.34
C SER A 263 3.55 -29.25 -28.94
N LEU A 264 3.29 -29.00 -30.23
CA LEU A 264 2.07 -29.51 -30.90
C LEU A 264 1.99 -31.04 -30.83
N ARG A 265 3.09 -31.71 -31.19
CA ARG A 265 3.19 -33.18 -31.18
C ARG A 265 3.02 -33.75 -29.77
N VAL A 266 3.56 -33.07 -28.75
CA VAL A 266 3.43 -33.51 -27.35
C VAL A 266 2.02 -33.31 -26.83
N VAL A 267 1.42 -32.12 -26.98
CA VAL A 267 0.04 -31.88 -26.52
C VAL A 267 -0.93 -32.84 -27.21
N ALA A 268 -0.89 -32.97 -28.55
CA ALA A 268 -1.82 -33.82 -29.29
C ALA A 268 -1.76 -35.31 -28.90
N LYS A 269 -0.59 -35.81 -28.49
CA LYS A 269 -0.40 -37.21 -28.05
C LYS A 269 -0.68 -37.41 -26.56
N ASN A 270 -0.16 -36.54 -25.71
CA ASN A 270 -0.09 -36.74 -24.26
C ASN A 270 -1.21 -36.03 -23.49
N TYR A 271 -2.06 -35.22 -24.15
CA TYR A 271 -3.19 -34.55 -23.48
C TYR A 271 -4.16 -35.52 -22.75
N PRO A 272 -4.55 -36.69 -23.29
CA PRO A 272 -5.44 -37.61 -22.57
C PRO A 272 -4.81 -38.13 -21.26
N GLU A 273 -3.54 -38.52 -21.31
CA GLU A 273 -2.77 -38.98 -20.15
C GLU A 273 -2.60 -37.85 -19.11
N LEU A 274 -2.31 -36.62 -19.56
CA LEU A 274 -2.19 -35.45 -18.69
C LEU A 274 -3.53 -35.07 -18.03
N ALA A 275 -4.64 -35.16 -18.76
CA ALA A 275 -5.97 -34.88 -18.22
C ALA A 275 -6.42 -35.96 -17.21
N ALA A 276 -6.05 -37.22 -17.42
CA ALA A 276 -6.28 -38.28 -16.45
C ALA A 276 -5.40 -38.14 -15.18
N ALA A 277 -4.13 -37.75 -15.35
CA ALA A 277 -3.19 -37.59 -14.23
C ALA A 277 -3.35 -36.28 -13.44
N LEU A 278 -3.93 -35.24 -14.05
CA LEU A 278 -4.21 -33.92 -13.45
C LEU A 278 -5.55 -33.36 -13.98
N PRO A 279 -6.71 -33.85 -13.51
CA PRO A 279 -8.01 -33.38 -13.99
C PRO A 279 -8.24 -31.88 -13.80
N ASP A 280 -7.68 -31.29 -12.73
CA ASP A 280 -7.76 -29.84 -12.46
C ASP A 280 -6.87 -28.97 -13.38
N LEU A 281 -6.00 -29.58 -14.21
CA LEU A 281 -5.08 -28.85 -15.09
C LEU A 281 -5.79 -28.42 -16.39
N THR A 282 -6.50 -27.29 -16.30
CA THR A 282 -7.25 -26.70 -17.42
C THR A 282 -6.45 -26.61 -18.74
N ARG A 283 -7.17 -26.71 -19.88
CA ARG A 283 -6.59 -26.55 -21.23
C ARG A 283 -5.75 -25.26 -21.37
N ALA A 284 -6.16 -24.17 -20.72
CA ALA A 284 -5.43 -22.90 -20.72
C ALA A 284 -4.04 -23.04 -20.07
N HIS A 285 -3.94 -23.69 -18.91
CA HIS A 285 -2.64 -23.99 -18.28
C HIS A 285 -1.72 -24.79 -19.21
N ILE A 286 -2.27 -25.81 -19.90
CA ILE A 286 -1.52 -26.65 -20.84
C ILE A 286 -1.01 -25.82 -22.04
N VAL A 287 -1.83 -24.93 -22.61
CA VAL A 287 -1.44 -23.99 -23.67
C VAL A 287 -0.31 -23.05 -23.21
N ASP A 288 -0.42 -22.50 -22.01
CA ASP A 288 0.56 -21.57 -21.45
C ASP A 288 1.90 -22.23 -21.08
N ILE A 289 1.90 -23.51 -20.68
CA ILE A 289 3.12 -24.33 -20.55
C ILE A 289 3.70 -24.64 -21.95
N ALA A 290 2.88 -25.19 -22.85
CA ALA A 290 3.30 -25.66 -24.17
C ALA A 290 3.94 -24.56 -25.06
N ARG A 291 3.51 -23.31 -24.89
CA ARG A 291 4.07 -22.13 -25.59
C ARG A 291 5.52 -21.79 -25.19
N GLN A 292 5.97 -22.23 -24.02
CA GLN A 292 7.28 -21.88 -23.46
C GLN A 292 8.45 -22.52 -24.21
N ARG A 293 9.68 -22.05 -23.96
CA ARG A 293 10.88 -22.48 -24.70
C ARG A 293 11.10 -24.00 -24.70
N SER A 294 10.75 -24.65 -23.60
CA SER A 294 10.95 -26.08 -23.34
C SER A 294 9.66 -26.73 -22.81
N GLY A 295 8.50 -26.19 -23.22
CA GLY A 295 7.18 -26.57 -22.70
C GLY A 295 6.77 -28.00 -23.03
N ASP A 296 7.19 -28.49 -24.19
CA ASP A 296 7.11 -29.88 -24.61
C ASP A 296 7.84 -30.82 -23.62
N LEU A 297 9.07 -30.47 -23.24
CA LEU A 297 9.86 -31.22 -22.26
C LEU A 297 9.28 -31.10 -20.84
N ALA A 298 8.67 -29.96 -20.50
CA ALA A 298 8.01 -29.75 -19.22
C ALA A 298 6.75 -30.64 -19.08
N LEU A 299 5.89 -30.68 -20.09
CA LEU A 299 4.70 -31.55 -20.12
C LEU A 299 5.07 -33.04 -20.05
N GLN A 300 6.07 -33.49 -20.82
CA GLN A 300 6.62 -34.84 -20.69
C GLN A 300 7.18 -35.15 -19.31
N ALA A 301 7.73 -34.14 -18.61
CA ALA A 301 8.30 -34.31 -17.28
C ALA A 301 7.25 -34.34 -16.16
N LEU A 302 6.04 -33.82 -16.40
CA LEU A 302 4.93 -33.86 -15.43
C LEU A 302 4.32 -35.26 -15.33
N LEU A 303 4.05 -35.92 -16.45
CA LEU A 303 3.37 -37.22 -16.52
C LEU A 303 3.78 -38.23 -15.43
N PRO A 304 5.05 -38.65 -15.30
CA PRO A 304 5.46 -39.67 -14.33
C PRO A 304 5.57 -39.17 -12.87
N VAL A 305 5.26 -37.90 -12.59
CA VAL A 305 5.37 -37.32 -11.23
C VAL A 305 4.13 -36.58 -10.76
N ALA A 306 3.14 -36.36 -11.63
CA ALA A 306 1.98 -35.50 -11.41
C ALA A 306 1.20 -35.83 -10.14
N THR A 307 0.73 -37.07 -10.02
CA THR A 307 0.00 -37.61 -8.85
C THR A 307 0.83 -37.55 -7.56
N ALA A 308 2.16 -37.60 -7.67
CA ALA A 308 3.09 -37.52 -6.54
C ALA A 308 3.49 -36.07 -6.16
N LEU A 309 3.05 -35.07 -6.93
CA LEU A 309 3.14 -33.65 -6.60
C LEU A 309 1.82 -33.14 -5.98
N THR A 310 0.66 -33.67 -6.41
CA THR A 310 -0.64 -33.44 -5.75
C THR A 310 -0.79 -34.21 -4.43
N ALA A 311 -0.02 -35.29 -4.23
CA ALA A 311 0.08 -36.01 -2.96
C ALA A 311 0.99 -35.34 -1.92
N ALA A 312 1.01 -35.90 -0.70
CA ALA A 312 1.93 -35.49 0.37
C ALA A 312 3.42 -35.73 -0.01
N PRO A 313 4.36 -34.90 0.48
CA PRO A 313 4.18 -33.83 1.46
C PRO A 313 3.83 -32.46 0.86
N LEU A 314 3.82 -32.30 -0.47
CA LEU A 314 3.67 -30.97 -1.09
C LEU A 314 2.21 -30.57 -1.32
N ARG A 315 1.31 -31.50 -1.68
CA ARG A 315 -0.12 -31.22 -1.95
C ARG A 315 -0.34 -30.04 -2.92
N LEU A 316 0.40 -30.02 -4.02
CA LEU A 316 0.38 -28.89 -4.95
C LEU A 316 -0.91 -28.83 -5.76
N SER A 317 -1.48 -27.63 -5.92
CA SER A 317 -2.60 -27.40 -6.84
C SER A 317 -2.16 -27.48 -8.30
N ALA A 318 -3.10 -27.75 -9.22
CA ALA A 318 -2.81 -27.70 -10.66
C ALA A 318 -2.28 -26.33 -11.12
N SER A 319 -2.70 -25.21 -10.50
CA SER A 319 -2.15 -23.87 -10.77
C SER A 319 -0.71 -23.69 -10.29
N GLN A 320 -0.33 -24.25 -9.14
CA GLN A 320 1.06 -24.27 -8.67
C GLN A 320 1.93 -25.15 -9.58
N ILE A 321 1.45 -26.34 -9.94
CA ILE A 321 2.13 -27.25 -10.88
C ILE A 321 2.33 -26.58 -12.24
N ALA A 322 1.30 -25.90 -12.77
CA ALA A 322 1.38 -25.13 -14.00
C ALA A 322 2.42 -24.00 -13.91
N THR A 323 2.46 -23.25 -12.81
CA THR A 323 3.41 -22.15 -12.60
C THR A 323 4.86 -22.66 -12.60
N VAL A 324 5.13 -23.76 -11.89
CA VAL A 324 6.44 -24.42 -11.91
C VAL A 324 6.78 -24.95 -13.31
N ALA A 325 5.83 -25.51 -14.06
CA ALA A 325 6.07 -26.03 -15.41
C ALA A 325 6.22 -24.94 -16.49
N GLN A 326 5.65 -23.75 -16.30
CA GLN A 326 5.85 -22.61 -17.22
C GLN A 326 7.23 -21.98 -17.08
N CYS A 327 7.75 -21.86 -15.86
CA CYS A 327 9.04 -21.21 -15.58
C CYS A 327 10.21 -22.21 -15.44
N GLY A 328 9.91 -23.45 -15.09
CA GLY A 328 10.86 -24.55 -14.89
C GLY A 328 10.93 -25.47 -16.11
N GLU A 329 12.10 -25.49 -16.76
CA GLU A 329 12.48 -26.56 -17.68
C GLU A 329 12.39 -27.93 -16.97
N ARG A 330 12.24 -29.04 -17.72
CA ARG A 330 12.19 -30.44 -17.23
C ARG A 330 13.04 -30.75 -15.97
N PRO A 331 14.31 -30.31 -15.85
CA PRO A 331 15.11 -30.54 -14.65
C PRO A 331 14.56 -29.92 -13.36
N ALA A 332 13.77 -28.84 -13.41
CA ALA A 332 13.16 -28.20 -12.24
C ALA A 332 12.01 -29.04 -11.67
N ILE A 333 11.12 -29.55 -12.54
CA ILE A 333 10.03 -30.47 -12.17
C ILE A 333 10.61 -31.75 -11.55
N GLN A 334 11.65 -32.32 -12.18
CA GLN A 334 12.36 -33.50 -11.67
C GLN A 334 13.07 -33.23 -10.33
N ALA A 335 13.67 -32.05 -10.14
CA ALA A 335 14.29 -31.66 -8.88
C ALA A 335 13.25 -31.47 -7.76
N LEU A 336 12.12 -30.82 -8.06
CA LEU A 336 10.99 -30.66 -7.15
C LEU A 336 10.47 -32.03 -6.66
N TYR A 337 10.17 -32.95 -7.58
CA TYR A 337 9.74 -34.30 -7.23
C TYR A 337 10.80 -35.05 -6.39
N ARG A 338 12.08 -35.03 -6.79
CA ARG A 338 13.16 -35.75 -6.09
C ARG A 338 13.46 -35.19 -4.71
N LEU A 339 13.35 -33.87 -4.52
CA LEU A 339 13.71 -33.19 -3.28
C LEU A 339 12.52 -33.00 -2.32
N ARG A 340 11.28 -33.25 -2.74
CA ARG A 340 10.04 -32.94 -1.98
C ARG A 340 10.12 -33.26 -0.47
N ARG A 341 10.42 -34.51 -0.11
CA ARG A 341 10.54 -34.94 1.31
C ARG A 341 11.70 -34.26 2.04
N LYS A 342 12.84 -34.01 1.38
CA LYS A 342 14.02 -33.37 1.99
C LYS A 342 13.86 -31.87 2.17
N LEU A 343 12.99 -31.21 1.40
CA LEU A 343 12.69 -29.77 1.53
C LEU A 343 11.65 -29.49 2.62
N THR A 344 10.60 -30.30 2.71
CA THR A 344 9.54 -30.14 3.72
C THR A 344 9.91 -30.74 5.09
N GLY A 345 10.82 -31.72 5.13
CA GLY A 345 11.30 -32.36 6.35
C GLY A 345 12.46 -31.61 7.02
N ALA A 346 12.94 -32.17 8.14
CA ALA A 346 14.13 -31.69 8.82
C ALA A 346 15.39 -31.82 7.93
N PRO A 347 16.37 -30.90 8.04
CA PRO A 347 16.39 -29.69 8.89
C PRO A 347 15.79 -28.44 8.20
N LEU A 348 15.14 -28.59 7.04
CA LEU A 348 14.79 -27.46 6.15
C LEU A 348 13.39 -26.88 6.41
N HIS A 349 12.40 -27.73 6.72
CA HIS A 349 11.03 -27.35 7.11
C HIS A 349 10.33 -26.34 6.18
N LEU A 350 10.64 -26.35 4.88
CA LEU A 350 10.04 -25.41 3.93
C LEU A 350 8.58 -25.74 3.65
N THR A 351 7.72 -24.73 3.66
CA THR A 351 6.31 -24.92 3.27
C THR A 351 6.20 -25.21 1.77
N PRO A 352 5.15 -25.91 1.30
CA PRO A 352 4.97 -26.16 -0.13
C PRO A 352 4.91 -24.87 -0.97
N GLN A 353 4.37 -23.78 -0.40
CA GLN A 353 4.36 -22.46 -1.04
C GLN A 353 5.77 -21.88 -1.22
N GLN A 354 6.62 -21.97 -0.20
CA GLN A 354 8.03 -21.55 -0.28
C GLN A 354 8.79 -22.38 -1.32
N VAL A 355 8.57 -23.70 -1.35
CA VAL A 355 9.16 -24.60 -2.35
C VAL A 355 8.71 -24.25 -3.76
N VAL A 356 7.43 -23.94 -3.97
CA VAL A 356 6.89 -23.48 -5.27
C VAL A 356 7.50 -22.15 -5.69
N ALA A 357 7.68 -21.19 -4.79
CA ALA A 357 8.28 -19.88 -5.10
C ALA A 357 9.74 -20.01 -5.59
N ILE A 358 10.53 -20.87 -4.94
CA ILE A 358 11.91 -21.19 -5.35
C ILE A 358 11.93 -21.93 -6.71
N ALA A 359 10.98 -22.86 -6.92
CA ALA A 359 10.90 -23.67 -8.14
C ALA A 359 10.40 -22.88 -9.36
N SER A 360 9.51 -21.90 -9.18
CA SER A 360 8.80 -21.15 -10.23
C SER A 360 9.64 -20.06 -10.92
N ASN A 361 10.95 -20.26 -11.00
CA ASN A 361 11.89 -19.28 -11.55
C ASN A 361 12.80 -19.92 -12.60
N THR A 362 13.31 -19.11 -13.54
CA THR A 362 14.28 -19.57 -14.54
C THR A 362 15.56 -20.04 -13.85
N GLY A 363 15.80 -21.36 -13.89
CA GLY A 363 16.87 -22.02 -13.13
C GLY A 363 16.44 -22.62 -11.78
N GLY A 364 15.14 -22.76 -11.51
CA GLY A 364 14.56 -23.24 -10.24
C GLY A 364 15.20 -24.52 -9.69
N LYS A 365 15.59 -25.49 -10.53
CA LYS A 365 16.40 -26.66 -10.12
C LYS A 365 17.62 -26.23 -9.27
N ARG A 366 18.42 -25.30 -9.80
CA ARG A 366 19.66 -24.84 -9.17
C ARG A 366 19.38 -24.05 -7.89
N ALA A 367 18.23 -23.37 -7.81
CA ALA A 367 17.81 -22.66 -6.61
C ALA A 367 17.38 -23.65 -5.50
N LEU A 368 16.57 -24.65 -5.81
CA LEU A 368 16.20 -25.74 -4.88
C LEU A 368 17.46 -26.51 -4.38
N GLU A 369 18.38 -26.84 -5.28
CA GLU A 369 19.65 -27.50 -4.94
C GLU A 369 20.55 -26.60 -4.06
N ALA A 370 20.58 -25.29 -4.31
CA ALA A 370 21.33 -24.34 -3.49
C ALA A 370 20.72 -24.18 -2.09
N VAL A 371 19.40 -23.94 -2.00
CA VAL A 371 18.67 -23.83 -0.72
C VAL A 371 18.88 -25.07 0.14
N ARG A 372 18.79 -26.27 -0.45
CA ARG A 372 19.03 -27.54 0.27
C ARG A 372 20.39 -27.62 0.96
N VAL A 373 21.42 -26.99 0.38
CA VAL A 373 22.80 -27.02 0.89
C VAL A 373 23.13 -25.79 1.74
N GLN A 374 22.54 -24.64 1.44
CA GLN A 374 22.93 -23.35 2.00
C GLN A 374 22.01 -22.85 3.11
N LEU A 375 20.74 -23.29 3.17
CA LEU A 375 19.81 -22.83 4.20
C LEU A 375 20.25 -23.19 5.63
N PRO A 376 20.75 -24.40 5.95
CA PRO A 376 21.28 -24.68 7.29
C PRO A 376 22.50 -23.80 7.62
N VAL A 377 23.40 -23.61 6.64
CA VAL A 377 24.65 -22.85 6.81
C VAL A 377 24.39 -21.34 6.95
N LEU A 378 23.35 -20.81 6.30
CA LEU A 378 22.96 -19.41 6.39
C LEU A 378 22.11 -19.10 7.62
N ARG A 379 21.41 -20.09 8.19
CA ARG A 379 20.72 -19.96 9.49
C ARG A 379 21.67 -20.02 10.68
N ALA A 380 22.77 -20.76 10.56
CA ALA A 380 23.80 -20.86 11.60
C ALA A 380 24.61 -19.56 11.76
N ALA A 381 25.26 -19.40 12.91
CA ALA A 381 26.31 -18.41 13.08
C ALA A 381 27.46 -18.66 12.07
N PRO A 382 28.12 -17.61 11.53
CA PRO A 382 27.93 -16.18 11.82
C PRO A 382 26.90 -15.47 10.90
N TYR A 383 26.06 -16.21 10.16
CA TYR A 383 25.17 -15.65 9.13
C TYR A 383 23.79 -15.27 9.68
N GLU A 384 23.19 -16.12 10.51
CA GLU A 384 22.00 -15.83 11.31
C GLU A 384 20.75 -15.38 10.50
N LEU A 385 20.66 -15.79 9.23
CA LEU A 385 19.52 -15.47 8.37
C LEU A 385 18.29 -16.31 8.73
N SER A 386 17.09 -15.73 8.63
CA SER A 386 15.85 -16.49 8.79
C SER A 386 15.57 -17.40 7.58
N THR A 387 14.74 -18.43 7.76
CA THR A 387 14.25 -19.29 6.68
C THR A 387 13.60 -18.46 5.57
N GLU A 388 12.79 -17.47 5.94
CA GLU A 388 12.04 -16.57 5.06
C GLU A 388 13.00 -15.67 4.26
N GLN A 389 14.04 -15.15 4.90
CA GLN A 389 15.08 -14.36 4.23
C GLN A 389 15.82 -15.20 3.17
N VAL A 390 16.21 -16.43 3.52
CA VAL A 390 16.86 -17.36 2.56
C VAL A 390 15.90 -17.72 1.41
N VAL A 391 14.62 -17.95 1.69
CA VAL A 391 13.59 -18.20 0.65
C VAL A 391 13.39 -16.99 -0.25
N ALA A 392 13.37 -15.76 0.28
CA ALA A 392 13.19 -14.53 -0.51
C ALA A 392 14.36 -14.33 -1.50
N ILE A 393 15.61 -14.53 -1.03
CA ILE A 393 16.81 -14.49 -1.87
C ILE A 393 16.76 -15.59 -2.95
N ALA A 394 16.27 -16.78 -2.60
CA ALA A 394 16.18 -17.93 -3.51
C ALA A 394 15.07 -17.83 -4.57
N SER A 395 13.95 -17.15 -4.26
CA SER A 395 12.72 -17.11 -5.08
C SER A 395 12.78 -16.09 -6.24
N ASN A 396 13.97 -15.84 -6.76
CA ASN A 396 14.26 -14.85 -7.80
C ASN A 396 15.05 -15.48 -8.96
N LYS A 397 15.03 -14.86 -10.15
CA LYS A 397 15.84 -15.33 -11.29
C LYS A 397 17.33 -15.19 -10.96
N GLY A 398 17.99 -16.35 -10.87
CA GLY A 398 19.36 -16.44 -10.39
C GLY A 398 19.50 -16.60 -8.87
N GLY A 399 18.46 -16.98 -8.13
CA GLY A 399 18.47 -17.11 -6.67
C GLY A 399 19.67 -17.89 -6.09
N LYS A 400 20.10 -18.99 -6.73
CA LYS A 400 21.37 -19.68 -6.38
C LYS A 400 22.57 -18.72 -6.31
N GLN A 401 22.73 -17.86 -7.32
CA GLN A 401 23.84 -16.92 -7.39
C GLN A 401 23.69 -15.81 -6.35
N ALA A 402 22.46 -15.41 -6.01
CA ALA A 402 22.22 -14.44 -4.94
C ALA A 402 22.57 -15.04 -3.57
N LEU A 403 22.18 -16.28 -3.26
CA LEU A 403 22.58 -17.00 -2.05
C LEU A 403 24.11 -17.19 -1.95
N GLU A 404 24.76 -17.60 -3.04
CA GLU A 404 26.23 -17.71 -3.09
C GLU A 404 26.92 -16.37 -2.86
N ALA A 405 26.36 -15.26 -3.37
CA ALA A 405 26.88 -13.92 -3.13
C ALA A 405 26.65 -13.44 -1.68
N VAL A 406 25.47 -13.70 -1.09
CA VAL A 406 25.19 -13.39 0.32
C VAL A 406 26.14 -14.17 1.23
N LYS A 407 26.32 -15.48 1.02
CA LYS A 407 27.31 -16.27 1.79
C LYS A 407 28.73 -15.70 1.65
N ALA A 408 29.12 -15.26 0.45
CA ALA A 408 30.47 -14.73 0.22
C ALA A 408 30.69 -13.28 0.67
N GLN A 409 29.63 -12.49 0.93
CA GLN A 409 29.74 -11.03 1.13
C GLN A 409 29.04 -10.48 2.38
N LEU A 410 28.10 -11.16 3.02
CA LEU A 410 27.33 -10.63 4.17
C LEU A 410 28.25 -10.11 5.28
N LEU A 411 29.22 -10.91 5.73
CA LEU A 411 30.13 -10.53 6.82
C LEU A 411 31.00 -9.32 6.44
N ALA A 412 31.49 -9.28 5.20
CA ALA A 412 32.31 -8.18 4.69
C ALA A 412 31.51 -6.89 4.42
N LEU A 413 30.19 -6.99 4.26
CA LEU A 413 29.27 -5.85 4.15
C LEU A 413 28.79 -5.37 5.53
N ARG A 414 28.66 -6.26 6.52
CA ARG A 414 28.41 -5.93 7.93
C ARG A 414 29.60 -5.22 8.59
N ALA A 415 30.83 -5.59 8.20
CA ALA A 415 32.04 -4.96 8.71
C ALA A 415 32.25 -3.52 8.22
N ALA A 416 33.06 -2.75 8.95
CA ALA A 416 33.62 -1.49 8.44
C ALA A 416 34.50 -1.76 7.20
N PRO A 417 34.55 -0.85 6.21
CA PRO A 417 33.92 0.48 6.17
C PRO A 417 32.47 0.50 5.66
N TYR A 418 31.89 -0.65 5.32
CA TYR A 418 30.57 -0.75 4.68
C TYR A 418 29.41 -0.59 5.68
N ALA A 419 29.48 -1.29 6.82
CA ALA A 419 28.55 -1.18 7.95
C ALA A 419 27.05 -1.35 7.59
N LEU A 420 26.73 -2.21 6.61
CA LEU A 420 25.35 -2.58 6.28
C LEU A 420 24.77 -3.54 7.32
N ASN A 421 23.51 -3.37 7.70
CA ASN A 421 22.82 -4.36 8.52
C ASN A 421 22.39 -5.59 7.68
N THR A 422 22.03 -6.69 8.35
CA THR A 422 21.65 -7.94 7.67
C THR A 422 20.42 -7.77 6.77
N GLU A 423 19.42 -7.00 7.19
CA GLU A 423 18.18 -6.77 6.44
C GLU A 423 18.44 -5.99 5.14
N GLN A 424 19.30 -4.97 5.17
CA GLN A 424 19.75 -4.21 4.01
C GLN A 424 20.41 -5.14 2.97
N VAL A 425 21.30 -6.04 3.41
CA VAL A 425 21.96 -7.02 2.52
C VAL A 425 20.94 -8.01 1.95
N VAL A 426 19.97 -8.48 2.75
CA VAL A 426 18.89 -9.35 2.28
C VAL A 426 17.97 -8.64 1.27
N ALA A 427 17.64 -7.36 1.48
CA ALA A 427 16.80 -6.57 0.57
C ALA A 427 17.46 -6.39 -0.81
N ILE A 428 18.75 -6.04 -0.84
CA ILE A 428 19.55 -5.97 -2.07
C ILE A 428 19.61 -7.34 -2.78
N ALA A 429 19.74 -8.42 -2.00
CA ALA A 429 19.85 -9.77 -2.54
C ALA A 429 18.52 -10.38 -3.04
N SER A 430 17.37 -9.97 -2.48
CA SER A 430 16.04 -10.57 -2.73
C SER A 430 15.34 -10.06 -3.99
N ASN A 431 16.13 -9.72 -5.02
CA ASN A 431 15.67 -9.16 -6.29
C ASN A 431 16.25 -9.91 -7.49
N ASN A 432 15.65 -9.79 -8.67
CA ASN A 432 16.18 -10.39 -9.89
C ASN A 432 17.54 -9.76 -10.22
N GLY A 433 18.59 -10.57 -10.15
CA GLY A 433 19.97 -10.10 -10.26
C GLY A 433 20.62 -9.64 -8.94
N GLY A 434 20.08 -9.98 -7.77
CA GLY A 434 20.58 -9.53 -6.46
C GLY A 434 22.09 -9.68 -6.24
N LYS A 435 22.74 -10.75 -6.74
CA LYS A 435 24.21 -10.88 -6.77
C LYS A 435 24.91 -9.67 -7.41
N GLN A 436 24.40 -9.21 -8.55
CA GLN A 436 24.95 -8.05 -9.25
C GLN A 436 24.70 -6.75 -8.48
N ALA A 437 23.59 -6.63 -7.77
CA ALA A 437 23.31 -5.48 -6.92
C ALA A 437 24.25 -5.45 -5.69
N LEU A 438 24.49 -6.59 -5.02
CA LEU A 438 25.47 -6.71 -3.94
C LEU A 438 26.90 -6.36 -4.41
N GLU A 439 27.34 -6.92 -5.53
CA GLU A 439 28.65 -6.61 -6.12
C GLU A 439 28.77 -5.11 -6.47
N ALA A 440 27.71 -4.48 -6.98
CA ALA A 440 27.69 -3.04 -7.27
C ALA A 440 27.73 -2.18 -5.99
N VAL A 441 26.96 -2.53 -4.95
CA VAL A 441 27.01 -1.85 -3.64
C VAL A 441 28.40 -1.96 -3.04
N LYS A 442 29.00 -3.15 -3.01
CA LYS A 442 30.38 -3.34 -2.52
C LYS A 442 31.41 -2.54 -3.32
N THR A 443 31.18 -2.32 -4.63
CA THR A 443 32.10 -1.57 -5.49
C THR A 443 31.88 -0.05 -5.46
N HIS A 444 30.71 0.43 -5.04
CA HIS A 444 30.33 1.85 -5.20
C HIS A 444 29.86 2.57 -3.94
N LEU A 445 29.52 1.88 -2.84
CA LEU A 445 28.99 2.51 -1.62
C LEU A 445 29.92 3.61 -1.07
N LEU A 446 31.22 3.35 -0.99
CA LEU A 446 32.19 4.28 -0.38
C LEU A 446 32.40 5.54 -1.23
N ASP A 447 32.40 5.40 -2.56
CA ASP A 447 32.51 6.51 -3.51
C ASP A 447 31.22 7.34 -3.55
N LEU A 448 30.05 6.69 -3.53
CA LEU A 448 28.75 7.35 -3.45
C LEU A 448 28.51 8.08 -2.12
N ARG A 449 29.09 7.57 -1.01
CA ARG A 449 29.15 8.27 0.29
C ARG A 449 30.21 9.37 0.35
N GLY A 450 31.15 9.41 -0.58
CA GLY A 450 32.18 10.44 -0.65
C GLY A 450 31.60 11.81 -0.99
N ALA A 451 32.26 12.89 -0.54
CA ALA A 451 31.76 14.27 -0.61
C ALA A 451 31.33 14.75 -2.02
N ARG A 452 31.83 14.12 -3.08
CA ARG A 452 31.41 14.38 -4.47
C ARG A 452 29.93 14.05 -4.71
N TYR A 453 29.45 12.94 -4.16
CA TYR A 453 28.09 12.42 -4.38
C TYR A 453 27.21 12.62 -3.15
N ALA A 454 27.78 12.47 -1.94
CA ALA A 454 27.16 12.72 -0.64
C ALA A 454 25.85 11.93 -0.39
N LEU A 455 25.73 10.72 -0.94
CA LEU A 455 24.60 9.84 -0.64
C LEU A 455 24.74 9.17 0.73
N SER A 456 23.63 8.99 1.44
CA SER A 456 23.61 8.16 2.65
C SER A 456 23.70 6.67 2.31
N THR A 457 24.05 5.84 3.29
CA THR A 457 24.07 4.38 3.15
C THR A 457 22.67 3.86 2.77
N GLU A 458 21.64 4.40 3.39
CA GLU A 458 20.22 4.06 3.22
C GLU A 458 19.75 4.43 1.82
N GLN A 459 20.15 5.59 1.29
CA GLN A 459 19.87 6.00 -0.09
C GLN A 459 20.50 5.04 -1.11
N VAL A 460 21.75 4.61 -0.90
CA VAL A 460 22.42 3.62 -1.76
C VAL A 460 21.75 2.24 -1.66
N VAL A 461 21.32 1.82 -0.47
CA VAL A 461 20.54 0.58 -0.28
C VAL A 461 19.18 0.65 -0.98
N ALA A 462 18.47 1.77 -0.90
CA ALA A 462 17.17 1.97 -1.55
C ALA A 462 17.29 1.81 -3.08
N ILE A 463 18.23 2.52 -3.71
CA ILE A 463 18.52 2.41 -5.15
C ILE A 463 18.88 0.95 -5.54
N ALA A 464 19.59 0.24 -4.68
CA ALA A 464 20.05 -1.12 -4.93
C ALA A 464 18.97 -2.21 -4.73
N SER A 465 17.93 -1.96 -3.93
CA SER A 465 16.96 -2.98 -3.45
C SER A 465 15.80 -3.25 -4.41
N HIS A 466 16.03 -3.11 -5.71
CA HIS A 466 15.03 -3.30 -6.77
C HIS A 466 15.57 -4.12 -7.95
N ASN A 467 14.67 -4.57 -8.83
CA ASN A 467 15.04 -5.33 -10.01
C ASN A 467 15.88 -4.47 -10.95
N GLY A 468 17.16 -4.83 -11.09
CA GLY A 468 18.15 -4.03 -11.81
C GLY A 468 18.88 -2.98 -10.96
N GLY A 469 18.88 -3.06 -9.62
CA GLY A 469 19.52 -2.09 -8.72
C GLY A 469 20.98 -1.72 -9.07
N LYS A 470 21.79 -2.67 -9.57
CA LYS A 470 23.13 -2.38 -10.15
C LYS A 470 23.08 -1.31 -11.24
N GLN A 471 22.13 -1.43 -12.17
CA GLN A 471 21.96 -0.46 -13.26
C GLN A 471 21.46 0.89 -12.74
N ALA A 472 20.62 0.91 -11.71
CA ALA A 472 20.18 2.14 -11.07
C ALA A 472 21.36 2.86 -10.36
N LEU A 473 22.20 2.14 -9.61
CA LEU A 473 23.42 2.69 -9.00
C LEU A 473 24.42 3.22 -10.04
N GLU A 474 24.68 2.46 -11.10
CA GLU A 474 25.54 2.90 -12.21
C GLU A 474 25.00 4.17 -12.88
N ALA A 475 23.67 4.29 -13.05
CA ALA A 475 23.03 5.47 -13.62
C ALA A 475 23.06 6.68 -12.67
N VAL A 476 22.81 6.50 -11.37
CA VAL A 476 22.95 7.57 -10.37
C VAL A 476 24.39 8.09 -10.33
N LYS A 477 25.39 7.20 -10.28
CA LYS A 477 26.80 7.56 -10.32
C LYS A 477 27.18 8.34 -11.60
N ALA A 478 26.56 8.00 -12.73
CA ALA A 478 26.80 8.64 -14.03
C ALA A 478 26.03 9.95 -14.25
N HIS A 479 24.92 10.20 -13.53
CA HIS A 479 23.99 11.28 -13.85
C HIS A 479 23.63 12.23 -12.70
N LEU A 480 23.89 11.89 -11.42
CA LEU A 480 23.54 12.73 -10.27
C LEU A 480 24.06 14.17 -10.39
N LEU A 481 25.33 14.33 -10.75
CA LEU A 481 26.00 15.64 -10.79
C LEU A 481 25.49 16.54 -11.92
N ASP A 482 25.10 15.93 -13.04
CA ASP A 482 24.54 16.58 -14.22
C ASP A 482 23.06 16.95 -14.00
N LEU A 483 22.29 16.06 -13.35
CA LEU A 483 20.91 16.33 -12.95
C LEU A 483 20.80 17.37 -11.82
N ARG A 484 21.80 17.47 -10.93
CA ARG A 484 21.92 18.56 -9.94
C ARG A 484 22.37 19.89 -10.57
N GLY A 485 23.02 19.85 -11.73
CA GLY A 485 23.48 21.02 -12.45
C GLY A 485 22.36 21.72 -13.23
N ALA A 486 22.61 22.97 -13.65
CA ALA A 486 21.79 23.60 -14.68
C ALA A 486 21.96 22.83 -16.01
N PRO A 487 20.88 22.62 -16.80
CA PRO A 487 19.55 23.23 -16.68
C PRO A 487 18.53 22.42 -15.84
N TYR A 488 18.91 21.26 -15.29
CA TYR A 488 17.99 20.34 -14.63
C TYR A 488 17.64 20.76 -13.19
N ALA A 489 18.64 21.10 -12.39
CA ALA A 489 18.53 21.60 -11.01
C ALA A 489 17.72 20.70 -10.05
N LEU A 490 17.80 19.38 -10.21
CA LEU A 490 17.19 18.42 -9.28
C LEU A 490 17.97 18.34 -7.95
N SER A 491 17.26 18.08 -6.85
CA SER A 491 17.89 17.73 -5.58
C SER A 491 18.47 16.31 -5.61
N THR A 492 19.38 16.02 -4.68
CA THR A 492 19.93 14.65 -4.49
C THR A 492 18.80 13.66 -4.20
N GLU A 493 17.87 14.05 -3.33
CA GLU A 493 16.72 13.28 -2.86
C GLU A 493 15.75 12.98 -4.02
N GLN A 494 15.50 13.97 -4.89
CA GLN A 494 14.69 13.78 -6.10
C GLN A 494 15.32 12.74 -7.05
N VAL A 495 16.66 12.80 -7.26
CA VAL A 495 17.37 11.80 -8.09
C VAL A 495 17.35 10.41 -7.43
N VAL A 496 17.51 10.33 -6.11
CA VAL A 496 17.40 9.07 -5.35
C VAL A 496 15.98 8.49 -5.46
N ALA A 497 14.93 9.32 -5.36
CA ALA A 497 13.54 8.88 -5.49
C ALA A 497 13.27 8.27 -6.88
N ILE A 498 13.62 8.97 -7.97
CA ILE A 498 13.49 8.46 -9.34
C ILE A 498 14.24 7.13 -9.53
N ALA A 499 15.40 6.98 -8.88
CA ALA A 499 16.24 5.80 -8.99
C ALA A 499 15.77 4.59 -8.14
N SER A 500 15.00 4.80 -7.07
CA SER A 500 14.64 3.77 -6.07
C SER A 500 13.37 3.00 -6.43
N HIS A 501 13.28 2.55 -7.70
CA HIS A 501 12.17 1.75 -8.20
C HIS A 501 12.62 0.73 -9.26
N ASN A 502 11.75 -0.21 -9.59
CA ASN A 502 11.99 -1.14 -10.70
C ASN A 502 12.07 -0.36 -12.03
N GLY A 503 13.27 -0.30 -12.62
CA GLY A 503 13.54 0.54 -13.78
C GLY A 503 14.03 1.96 -13.46
N GLY A 504 14.60 2.22 -12.27
CA GLY A 504 15.16 3.52 -11.91
C GLY A 504 16.15 4.11 -12.93
N LYS A 505 17.01 3.28 -13.56
CA LYS A 505 17.89 3.72 -14.66
C LYS A 505 17.13 4.32 -15.85
N PRO A 506 16.24 3.58 -16.55
CA PRO A 506 15.47 4.18 -17.64
C PRO A 506 14.56 5.32 -17.19
N ALA A 507 14.13 5.38 -15.91
CA ALA A 507 13.41 6.53 -15.36
C ALA A 507 14.31 7.79 -15.30
N LEU A 508 15.53 7.69 -14.77
CA LEU A 508 16.52 8.79 -14.79
C LEU A 508 16.88 9.23 -16.22
N GLU A 509 17.09 8.27 -17.12
CA GLU A 509 17.37 8.55 -18.54
C GLU A 509 16.19 9.30 -19.20
N ALA A 510 14.94 8.95 -18.86
CA ALA A 510 13.74 9.63 -19.35
C ALA A 510 13.55 11.03 -18.75
N VAL A 511 13.80 11.21 -17.45
CA VAL A 511 13.78 12.53 -16.79
C VAL A 511 14.81 13.43 -17.46
N LYS A 512 16.06 12.98 -17.63
CA LYS A 512 17.09 13.73 -18.34
C LYS A 512 16.68 14.06 -19.79
N ALA A 513 16.02 13.14 -20.49
CA ALA A 513 15.61 13.36 -21.87
C ALA A 513 14.35 14.24 -22.04
N HIS A 514 13.51 14.42 -21.01
CA HIS A 514 12.17 15.00 -21.17
C HIS A 514 11.81 16.13 -20.21
N LEU A 515 12.50 16.30 -19.07
CA LEU A 515 12.17 17.30 -18.04
C LEU A 515 12.09 18.73 -18.61
N LEU A 516 13.05 19.13 -19.44
CA LEU A 516 13.06 20.47 -20.04
C LEU A 516 11.88 20.70 -21.00
N ALA A 517 11.51 19.66 -21.77
CA ALA A 517 10.39 19.72 -22.71
C ALA A 517 9.02 19.66 -22.01
N LEU A 518 8.95 19.04 -20.83
CA LEU A 518 7.74 18.98 -19.99
C LEU A 518 7.53 20.25 -19.16
N ARG A 519 8.62 20.93 -18.76
CA ARG A 519 8.57 22.26 -18.13
C ARG A 519 8.23 23.38 -19.11
N ALA A 520 8.54 23.21 -20.40
CA ALA A 520 8.19 24.16 -21.44
C ALA A 520 6.70 24.11 -21.82
N ALA A 521 6.19 25.20 -22.42
CA ALA A 521 4.92 25.16 -23.13
C ALA A 521 4.99 24.15 -24.30
N PRO A 522 3.90 23.44 -24.63
CA PRO A 522 2.54 23.56 -24.09
C PRO A 522 2.27 22.76 -22.79
N TYR A 523 3.24 21.98 -22.31
CA TYR A 523 3.04 21.06 -21.17
C TYR A 523 3.02 21.79 -19.82
N ALA A 524 3.98 22.69 -19.59
CA ALA A 524 4.08 23.56 -18.41
C ALA A 524 4.02 22.83 -17.04
N LEU A 525 4.59 21.61 -16.96
CA LEU A 525 4.69 20.86 -15.70
C LEU A 525 5.76 21.45 -14.79
N SER A 526 5.56 21.38 -13.47
CA SER A 526 6.62 21.70 -12.50
C SER A 526 7.68 20.60 -12.46
N THR A 527 8.87 20.92 -11.93
CA THR A 527 9.95 19.94 -11.71
C THR A 527 9.47 18.81 -10.79
N GLU A 528 8.73 19.15 -9.75
CA GLU A 528 8.18 18.27 -8.72
C GLU A 528 7.13 17.32 -9.32
N GLN A 529 6.27 17.82 -10.22
CA GLN A 529 5.31 17.00 -10.97
C GLN A 529 6.04 15.99 -11.86
N VAL A 530 7.08 16.40 -12.58
CA VAL A 530 7.92 15.48 -13.40
C VAL A 530 8.62 14.45 -12.51
N VAL A 531 9.11 14.83 -11.34
CA VAL A 531 9.73 13.91 -10.36
C VAL A 531 8.71 12.92 -9.80
N ALA A 532 7.48 13.34 -9.48
CA ALA A 532 6.42 12.46 -8.96
C ALA A 532 6.02 11.37 -9.96
N ILE A 533 5.81 11.75 -11.23
CA ILE A 533 5.53 10.82 -12.34
C ILE A 533 6.69 9.82 -12.53
N ALA A 534 7.93 10.28 -12.35
CA ALA A 534 9.13 9.49 -12.55
C ALA A 534 9.51 8.57 -11.37
N SER A 535 9.17 8.96 -10.14
CA SER A 535 9.50 8.25 -8.89
C SER A 535 8.49 7.14 -8.60
N ASN A 536 8.36 6.23 -9.58
CA ASN A 536 7.36 5.19 -9.59
C ASN A 536 7.82 3.95 -10.38
N ASN A 537 7.18 2.81 -10.12
CA ASN A 537 7.42 1.59 -10.90
C ASN A 537 7.02 1.80 -12.36
N GLY A 538 8.02 1.88 -13.24
CA GLY A 538 7.81 2.22 -14.65
C GLY A 538 7.70 3.72 -14.95
N GLY A 539 8.20 4.61 -14.08
CA GLY A 539 8.09 6.07 -14.23
C GLY A 539 8.51 6.64 -15.60
N LYS A 540 9.49 6.01 -16.29
CA LYS A 540 9.78 6.31 -17.71
C LYS A 540 8.54 6.22 -18.60
N GLN A 541 7.80 5.12 -18.48
CA GLN A 541 6.60 4.86 -19.28
C GLN A 541 5.48 5.84 -18.92
N ALA A 542 5.35 6.25 -17.66
CA ALA A 542 4.41 7.28 -17.24
C ALA A 542 4.77 8.65 -17.84
N LEU A 543 6.05 9.06 -17.83
CA LEU A 543 6.52 10.29 -18.49
C LEU A 543 6.26 10.29 -20.01
N GLU A 544 6.57 9.18 -20.69
CA GLU A 544 6.31 9.03 -22.13
C GLU A 544 4.79 9.12 -22.43
N ALA A 545 3.94 8.55 -21.57
CA ALA A 545 2.48 8.61 -21.71
C ALA A 545 1.89 10.00 -21.39
N VAL A 546 2.35 10.68 -20.34
CA VAL A 546 1.96 12.07 -20.04
C VAL A 546 2.34 12.98 -21.19
N LYS A 547 3.57 12.85 -21.72
CA LYS A 547 4.00 13.62 -22.90
C LYS A 547 3.15 13.34 -24.14
N ALA A 548 2.67 12.11 -24.30
CA ALA A 548 1.82 11.73 -25.44
C ALA A 548 0.34 12.12 -25.29
N ARG A 549 -0.18 12.30 -24.06
CA ARG A 549 -1.64 12.37 -23.81
C ARG A 549 -2.13 13.57 -23.00
N LEU A 550 -1.24 14.35 -22.35
CA LEU A 550 -1.65 15.47 -21.50
C LEU A 550 -2.50 16.51 -22.25
N LEU A 551 -2.13 16.85 -23.48
CA LEU A 551 -2.82 17.85 -24.28
C LEU A 551 -4.21 17.35 -24.71
N ASP A 552 -4.29 16.11 -25.20
CA ASP A 552 -5.54 15.45 -25.60
C ASP A 552 -6.52 15.36 -24.41
N LEU A 553 -6.03 14.96 -23.23
CA LEU A 553 -6.85 14.79 -22.03
C LEU A 553 -7.30 16.12 -21.41
N ARG A 554 -6.55 17.21 -21.63
CA ARG A 554 -6.99 18.58 -21.31
C ARG A 554 -8.01 19.12 -22.30
N GLY A 555 -8.07 18.57 -23.52
CA GLY A 555 -9.04 18.94 -24.55
C GLY A 555 -10.44 18.39 -24.28
N ALA A 556 -11.43 18.96 -24.98
CA ALA A 556 -12.74 18.33 -25.09
C ALA A 556 -12.64 16.99 -25.84
N PRO A 557 -13.42 15.95 -25.48
CA PRO A 557 -14.52 15.95 -24.50
C PRO A 557 -14.10 15.62 -23.05
N TYR A 558 -12.82 15.39 -22.79
CA TYR A 558 -12.33 14.87 -21.51
C TYR A 558 -12.17 15.94 -20.43
N ALA A 559 -11.60 17.09 -20.80
CA ALA A 559 -11.44 18.29 -19.98
C ALA A 559 -10.78 18.06 -18.59
N LEU A 560 -9.83 17.13 -18.50
CA LEU A 560 -9.05 16.91 -17.27
C LEU A 560 -8.08 18.06 -17.01
N SER A 561 -7.89 18.43 -15.75
CA SER A 561 -6.84 19.39 -15.37
C SER A 561 -5.45 18.75 -15.47
N THR A 562 -4.40 19.58 -15.61
CA THR A 562 -3.02 19.11 -15.56
C THR A 562 -2.73 18.32 -14.28
N GLU A 563 -3.26 18.78 -13.14
CA GLU A 563 -3.06 18.16 -11.83
C GLU A 563 -3.74 16.79 -11.74
N GLN A 564 -4.94 16.63 -12.30
CA GLN A 564 -5.63 15.34 -12.38
C GLN A 564 -4.82 14.34 -13.22
N VAL A 565 -4.30 14.77 -14.38
CA VAL A 565 -3.44 13.92 -15.24
C VAL A 565 -2.12 13.56 -14.54
N VAL A 566 -1.51 14.50 -13.80
CA VAL A 566 -0.31 14.23 -12.99
C VAL A 566 -0.60 13.25 -11.86
N ALA A 567 -1.73 13.36 -11.16
CA ALA A 567 -2.14 12.41 -10.12
C ALA A 567 -2.26 10.99 -10.69
N ILE A 568 -3.06 10.80 -11.74
CA ILE A 568 -3.23 9.51 -12.44
C ILE A 568 -1.88 8.91 -12.89
N ALA A 569 -0.94 9.77 -13.30
CA ALA A 569 0.38 9.36 -13.78
C ALA A 569 1.38 8.99 -12.66
N SER A 570 1.17 9.47 -11.43
CA SER A 570 2.12 9.38 -10.31
C SER A 570 2.00 8.10 -9.48
N HIS A 571 1.61 6.99 -10.12
CA HIS A 571 1.45 5.67 -9.51
C HIS A 571 2.01 4.54 -10.39
N GLY A 572 2.21 3.37 -9.80
CA GLY A 572 2.65 2.15 -10.46
C GLY A 572 1.70 1.73 -11.57
N GLY A 573 2.13 1.92 -12.83
CA GLY A 573 1.33 1.62 -14.01
C GLY A 573 0.53 2.80 -14.58
N GLY A 574 0.75 4.05 -14.14
CA GLY A 574 0.03 5.24 -14.61
C GLY A 574 -0.12 5.36 -16.14
N LYS A 575 0.88 4.93 -16.92
CA LYS A 575 0.78 4.78 -18.39
C LYS A 575 -0.47 4.01 -18.84
N GLN A 576 -0.72 2.84 -18.24
CA GLN A 576 -1.83 1.97 -18.62
C GLN A 576 -3.18 2.66 -18.38
N VAL A 577 -3.25 3.53 -17.38
CA VAL A 577 -4.44 4.34 -17.08
C VAL A 577 -4.59 5.43 -18.13
N LEU A 578 -3.55 6.24 -18.39
CA LEU A 578 -3.56 7.32 -19.38
C LEU A 578 -3.83 6.85 -20.82
N GLU A 579 -3.44 5.63 -21.18
CA GLU A 579 -3.71 5.05 -22.49
C GLU A 579 -5.20 4.75 -22.73
N GLY A 580 -6.01 4.55 -21.68
CA GLY A 580 -7.44 4.20 -21.80
C GLY A 580 -8.44 5.06 -21.02
N ILE A 581 -8.00 5.99 -20.18
CA ILE A 581 -8.90 6.71 -19.25
C ILE A 581 -9.93 7.58 -19.98
N GLY A 582 -9.62 8.13 -21.16
CA GLY A 582 -10.57 8.97 -21.90
C GLY A 582 -11.89 8.24 -22.19
N GLU A 583 -11.81 7.02 -22.74
CA GLU A 583 -12.98 6.18 -23.02
C GLU A 583 -13.72 5.77 -21.75
N GLN A 584 -12.98 5.37 -20.70
CA GLN A 584 -13.60 4.97 -19.43
C GLN A 584 -14.27 6.15 -18.72
N LEU A 585 -13.71 7.37 -18.80
CA LEU A 585 -14.28 8.58 -18.25
C LEU A 585 -15.60 8.95 -18.95
N LEU A 586 -15.66 8.86 -20.28
CA LEU A 586 -16.92 9.07 -21.01
C LEU A 586 -17.95 7.98 -20.67
N LYS A 587 -17.54 6.70 -20.63
CA LYS A 587 -18.40 5.57 -20.26
C LYS A 587 -18.97 5.73 -18.84
N LEU A 588 -18.14 6.08 -17.87
CA LEU A 588 -18.52 6.12 -16.45
C LEU A 588 -19.27 7.40 -16.06
N ARG A 589 -19.10 8.51 -16.80
CA ARG A 589 -19.96 9.70 -16.66
C ARG A 589 -21.35 9.49 -17.26
N ALA A 590 -21.49 8.64 -18.27
CA ALA A 590 -22.77 8.32 -18.89
C ALA A 590 -23.67 7.44 -17.99
N ALA A 591 -24.98 7.47 -18.26
CA ALA A 591 -25.91 6.50 -17.68
C ALA A 591 -25.58 5.07 -18.17
N PRO A 592 -25.76 4.03 -17.34
CA PRO A 592 -26.35 4.02 -15.99
C PRO A 592 -25.37 4.34 -14.85
N TYR A 593 -24.10 4.63 -15.13
CA TYR A 593 -23.06 4.75 -14.12
C TYR A 593 -23.13 6.10 -13.38
N GLY A 594 -23.07 7.22 -14.11
CA GLY A 594 -23.29 8.57 -13.60
C GLY A 594 -22.24 9.12 -12.63
N LEU A 595 -20.97 8.69 -12.76
CA LEU A 595 -19.87 9.18 -11.91
C LEU A 595 -19.44 10.60 -12.29
N SER A 596 -18.91 11.35 -11.32
CA SER A 596 -18.24 12.63 -11.58
C SER A 596 -16.82 12.44 -12.15
N THR A 597 -16.25 13.51 -12.71
CA THR A 597 -14.85 13.50 -13.18
C THR A 597 -13.88 13.26 -12.02
N GLU A 598 -14.11 13.87 -10.85
CA GLU A 598 -13.29 13.68 -9.65
C GLU A 598 -13.35 12.23 -9.15
N GLN A 599 -14.55 11.61 -9.15
CA GLN A 599 -14.71 10.21 -8.77
C GLN A 599 -13.94 9.26 -9.70
N VAL A 600 -13.99 9.50 -11.02
CA VAL A 600 -13.19 8.73 -11.99
C VAL A 600 -11.69 8.95 -11.79
N VAL A 601 -11.25 10.18 -11.51
CA VAL A 601 -9.83 10.50 -11.23
C VAL A 601 -9.36 9.86 -9.92
N ALA A 602 -10.19 9.83 -8.88
CA ALA A 602 -9.86 9.18 -7.61
C ALA A 602 -9.60 7.69 -7.82
N ILE A 603 -10.55 6.96 -8.41
CA ILE A 603 -10.40 5.52 -8.74
C ILE A 603 -9.17 5.26 -9.63
N ALA A 604 -8.84 6.21 -10.52
CA ALA A 604 -7.71 6.11 -11.43
C ALA A 604 -6.33 6.35 -10.77
N SER A 605 -6.27 7.11 -9.67
CA SER A 605 -5.02 7.62 -9.07
C SER A 605 -4.41 6.68 -8.01
N HIS A 606 -4.32 5.39 -8.34
CA HIS A 606 -3.70 4.37 -7.47
C HIS A 606 -2.95 3.32 -8.29
N ASP A 607 -2.08 2.56 -7.60
CA ASP A 607 -1.44 1.35 -8.15
C ASP A 607 -2.52 0.38 -8.66
N GLY A 608 -2.61 0.24 -9.99
CA GLY A 608 -3.62 -0.57 -10.66
C GLY A 608 -4.95 0.13 -10.99
N GLY A 609 -5.05 1.47 -10.92
CA GLY A 609 -6.30 2.23 -11.13
C GLY A 609 -7.11 1.87 -12.40
N LYS A 610 -6.45 1.49 -13.51
CA LYS A 610 -7.14 0.93 -14.71
C LYS A 610 -8.02 -0.29 -14.37
N GLN A 611 -7.50 -1.21 -13.56
CA GLN A 611 -8.26 -2.39 -13.14
C GLN A 611 -9.42 -2.02 -12.21
N ALA A 612 -9.27 -0.98 -11.37
CA ALA A 612 -10.36 -0.47 -10.54
C ALA A 612 -11.46 0.18 -11.41
N LEU A 613 -11.11 1.01 -12.39
CA LEU A 613 -12.06 1.57 -13.37
C LEU A 613 -12.81 0.48 -14.15
N GLU A 614 -12.11 -0.55 -14.63
CA GLU A 614 -12.72 -1.69 -15.32
C GLU A 614 -13.69 -2.48 -14.40
N ALA A 615 -13.34 -2.64 -13.12
CA ALA A 615 -14.19 -3.31 -12.12
C ALA A 615 -15.43 -2.48 -11.76
N VAL A 616 -15.28 -1.18 -11.47
CA VAL A 616 -16.41 -0.26 -11.25
C VAL A 616 -17.33 -0.26 -12.47
N GLY A 617 -16.76 -0.17 -13.67
CA GLY A 617 -17.48 -0.26 -14.95
C GLY A 617 -18.07 -1.63 -15.30
N ALA A 618 -17.96 -2.62 -14.42
CA ALA A 618 -18.60 -3.94 -14.51
C ALA A 618 -19.53 -4.25 -13.32
N GLN A 619 -19.25 -3.69 -12.14
CA GLN A 619 -19.91 -4.08 -10.87
C GLN A 619 -20.78 -2.98 -10.24
N LEU A 620 -20.58 -1.68 -10.56
CA LEU A 620 -21.30 -0.56 -9.91
C LEU A 620 -22.83 -0.74 -9.93
N VAL A 621 -23.40 -1.11 -11.08
CA VAL A 621 -24.85 -1.27 -11.24
C VAL A 621 -25.37 -2.45 -10.42
N ALA A 622 -24.62 -3.55 -10.33
CA ALA A 622 -24.99 -4.72 -9.55
C ALA A 622 -24.86 -4.48 -8.03
N LEU A 623 -23.84 -3.75 -7.60
CA LEU A 623 -23.62 -3.39 -6.18
C LEU A 623 -24.63 -2.35 -5.68
N ARG A 624 -25.11 -1.45 -6.55
CA ARG A 624 -26.21 -0.51 -6.25
C ARG A 624 -27.60 -1.18 -6.22
N ALA A 625 -27.75 -2.35 -6.82
CA ALA A 625 -29.00 -3.11 -6.81
C ALA A 625 -29.16 -3.96 -5.54
N ALA A 626 -30.40 -4.34 -5.23
CA ALA A 626 -30.66 -5.38 -4.23
C ALA A 626 -30.02 -6.72 -4.68
N PRO A 627 -29.46 -7.53 -3.77
CA PRO A 627 -29.51 -7.42 -2.30
C PRO A 627 -28.40 -6.56 -1.66
N TYR A 628 -27.45 -6.05 -2.45
CA TYR A 628 -26.27 -5.32 -1.92
C TYR A 628 -26.61 -3.89 -1.50
N ALA A 629 -27.33 -3.15 -2.36
CA ALA A 629 -27.88 -1.82 -2.12
C ALA A 629 -26.86 -0.75 -1.64
N LEU A 630 -25.63 -0.81 -2.15
CA LEU A 630 -24.59 0.19 -1.85
C LEU A 630 -24.86 1.52 -2.56
N SER A 631 -24.41 2.62 -1.98
CA SER A 631 -24.39 3.93 -2.64
C SER A 631 -23.27 4.01 -3.69
N THR A 632 -23.37 4.98 -4.62
CA THR A 632 -22.31 5.24 -5.60
C THR A 632 -21.01 5.64 -4.89
N GLU A 633 -21.12 6.47 -3.85
CA GLU A 633 -20.03 7.02 -3.04
C GLU A 633 -19.33 5.90 -2.26
N GLN A 634 -20.08 4.94 -1.71
CA GLN A 634 -19.52 3.75 -1.07
C GLN A 634 -18.71 2.91 -2.06
N VAL A 635 -19.22 2.68 -3.28
CA VAL A 635 -18.49 1.94 -4.32
C VAL A 635 -17.25 2.69 -4.80
N VAL A 636 -17.32 4.03 -4.93
CA VAL A 636 -16.15 4.87 -5.24
C VAL A 636 -15.11 4.82 -4.13
N ALA A 637 -15.52 4.87 -2.85
CA ALA A 637 -14.62 4.75 -1.71
C ALA A 637 -13.87 3.41 -1.72
N ILE A 638 -14.58 2.28 -1.83
CA ILE A 638 -13.98 0.94 -1.94
C ILE A 638 -12.99 0.84 -3.12
N ALA A 639 -13.29 1.52 -4.23
CA ALA A 639 -12.49 1.47 -5.45
C ALA A 639 -11.26 2.40 -5.45
N SER A 640 -11.22 3.44 -4.62
CA SER A 640 -10.17 4.48 -4.60
C SER A 640 -9.00 4.14 -3.68
N HIS A 641 -8.49 2.90 -3.80
CA HIS A 641 -7.35 2.38 -3.04
C HIS A 641 -6.51 1.43 -3.91
N LYS A 642 -5.31 1.09 -3.44
CA LYS A 642 -4.45 0.11 -4.11
C LYS A 642 -5.12 -1.26 -4.16
N GLY A 643 -5.39 -1.71 -5.38
CA GLY A 643 -6.14 -2.94 -5.59
C GLY A 643 -7.65 -2.80 -5.35
N GLY A 644 -8.24 -1.61 -5.50
CA GLY A 644 -9.69 -1.38 -5.37
C GLY A 644 -10.58 -2.38 -6.14
N LYS A 645 -10.13 -2.88 -7.30
CA LYS A 645 -10.77 -4.03 -7.99
C LYS A 645 -10.96 -5.24 -7.08
N GLN A 646 -9.92 -5.63 -6.35
CA GLN A 646 -9.99 -6.74 -5.41
C GLN A 646 -10.93 -6.41 -4.26
N ALA A 647 -10.92 -5.18 -3.74
CA ALA A 647 -11.84 -4.77 -2.68
C ALA A 647 -13.32 -4.85 -3.12
N LEU A 648 -13.64 -4.45 -4.36
CA LEU A 648 -14.98 -4.60 -4.95
C LEU A 648 -15.38 -6.08 -5.14
N GLU A 649 -14.48 -6.92 -5.67
CA GLU A 649 -14.69 -8.37 -5.79
C GLU A 649 -14.92 -9.01 -4.40
N GLY A 650 -14.14 -8.61 -3.39
CA GLY A 650 -14.30 -9.05 -2.00
C GLY A 650 -15.60 -8.58 -1.34
N ILE A 651 -16.08 -7.38 -1.67
CA ILE A 651 -17.37 -6.87 -1.25
C ILE A 651 -18.51 -7.71 -1.85
N GLY A 652 -18.47 -8.00 -3.16
CA GLY A 652 -19.44 -8.88 -3.80
C GLY A 652 -19.47 -10.29 -3.20
N GLU A 653 -18.31 -10.83 -2.82
CA GLU A 653 -18.18 -12.15 -2.20
C GLU A 653 -18.59 -12.20 -0.72
N GLN A 654 -18.29 -11.17 0.09
CA GLN A 654 -18.41 -11.25 1.55
C GLN A 654 -19.53 -10.39 2.17
N LEU A 655 -20.05 -9.35 1.50
CA LEU A 655 -20.98 -8.38 2.14
C LEU A 655 -22.24 -9.03 2.71
N LEU A 656 -22.90 -9.92 1.96
CA LEU A 656 -24.12 -10.60 2.42
C LEU A 656 -23.83 -11.59 3.56
N LYS A 657 -22.68 -12.28 3.49
CA LYS A 657 -22.23 -13.22 4.52
C LYS A 657 -21.89 -12.50 5.84
N LEU A 658 -21.22 -11.35 5.77
CA LEU A 658 -20.83 -10.58 6.95
C LEU A 658 -22.01 -9.85 7.61
N ARG A 659 -23.05 -9.50 6.83
CA ARG A 659 -24.33 -8.99 7.37
C ARG A 659 -25.17 -10.08 8.04
N ALA A 660 -25.02 -11.34 7.64
CA ALA A 660 -25.74 -12.47 8.23
C ALA A 660 -25.17 -12.90 9.59
N ALA A 661 -25.98 -13.63 10.37
CA ALA A 661 -25.49 -14.35 11.54
C ALA A 661 -24.46 -15.43 11.13
N PRO A 662 -23.43 -15.72 11.94
CA PRO A 662 -23.15 -15.19 13.29
C PRO A 662 -22.40 -13.85 13.31
N TYR A 663 -22.09 -13.25 12.15
CA TYR A 663 -21.25 -12.06 12.06
C TYR A 663 -22.00 -10.78 12.44
N GLY A 664 -23.12 -10.50 11.77
CA GLY A 664 -24.04 -9.41 12.11
C GLY A 664 -23.51 -7.98 11.88
N LEU A 665 -22.59 -7.77 10.95
CA LEU A 665 -22.04 -6.45 10.64
C LEU A 665 -23.04 -5.56 9.88
N SER A 666 -22.97 -4.25 10.08
CA SER A 666 -23.69 -3.28 9.24
C SER A 666 -23.04 -3.13 7.87
N THR A 667 -23.80 -2.61 6.89
CA THR A 667 -23.25 -2.32 5.54
C THR A 667 -22.09 -1.32 5.63
N GLU A 668 -22.22 -0.31 6.47
CA GLU A 668 -21.25 0.77 6.70
C GLU A 668 -19.96 0.21 7.33
N GLN A 669 -20.06 -0.70 8.29
CA GLN A 669 -18.91 -1.40 8.88
C GLN A 669 -18.16 -2.21 7.82
N VAL A 670 -18.88 -2.94 6.95
CA VAL A 670 -18.26 -3.73 5.87
C VAL A 670 -17.62 -2.83 4.81
N VAL A 671 -18.24 -1.70 4.46
CA VAL A 671 -17.66 -0.68 3.55
C VAL A 671 -16.39 -0.06 4.17
N ALA A 672 -16.40 0.25 5.47
CA ALA A 672 -15.24 0.80 6.17
C ALA A 672 -14.05 -0.17 6.18
N ILE A 673 -14.28 -1.47 6.39
CA ILE A 673 -13.22 -2.50 6.31
C ILE A 673 -12.65 -2.60 4.88
N ALA A 674 -13.46 -2.35 3.86
CA ALA A 674 -13.09 -2.51 2.45
C ALA A 674 -12.41 -1.27 1.83
N SER A 675 -12.62 -0.08 2.38
CA SER A 675 -12.14 1.21 1.84
C SER A 675 -10.71 1.54 2.31
N HIS A 676 -9.79 0.58 2.13
CA HIS A 676 -8.38 0.66 2.52
C HIS A 676 -7.47 -0.17 1.61
N ASP A 677 -6.17 0.10 1.66
CA ASP A 677 -5.17 -0.68 0.91
C ASP A 677 -5.20 -2.15 1.38
N GLY A 678 -5.69 -3.02 0.50
CA GLY A 678 -5.90 -4.44 0.79
C GLY A 678 -7.27 -4.81 1.36
N GLY A 679 -8.30 -3.98 1.25
CA GLY A 679 -9.65 -4.19 1.84
C GLY A 679 -10.24 -5.61 1.71
N LYS A 680 -10.11 -6.29 0.56
CA LYS A 680 -10.53 -7.70 0.41
C LYS A 680 -9.89 -8.64 1.43
N GLN A 681 -8.60 -8.45 1.69
CA GLN A 681 -7.88 -9.25 2.68
C GLN A 681 -8.35 -8.94 4.11
N ALA A 682 -8.73 -7.70 4.42
CA ALA A 682 -9.33 -7.34 5.70
C ALA A 682 -10.73 -7.98 5.86
N LEU A 683 -11.58 -7.94 4.82
CA LEU A 683 -12.89 -8.63 4.80
C LEU A 683 -12.76 -10.15 5.01
N GLU A 684 -11.84 -10.80 4.31
CA GLU A 684 -11.56 -12.23 4.48
C GLU A 684 -11.09 -12.56 5.91
N ALA A 685 -10.25 -11.70 6.51
CA ALA A 685 -9.75 -11.87 7.86
C ALA A 685 -10.85 -11.71 8.92
N VAL A 686 -11.68 -10.65 8.81
CA VAL A 686 -12.87 -10.47 9.67
C VAL A 686 -13.82 -11.66 9.53
N GLY A 687 -14.09 -12.10 8.30
CA GLY A 687 -14.91 -13.28 8.01
C GLY A 687 -14.34 -14.61 8.51
N ALA A 688 -13.04 -14.67 8.85
CA ALA A 688 -12.39 -15.85 9.43
C ALA A 688 -12.21 -15.75 10.96
N GLN A 689 -12.08 -14.55 11.52
CA GLN A 689 -11.61 -14.33 12.91
C GLN A 689 -12.63 -13.67 13.84
N LEU A 690 -13.64 -12.95 13.34
CA LEU A 690 -14.57 -12.16 14.20
C LEU A 690 -15.20 -12.99 15.32
N VAL A 691 -15.70 -14.19 15.01
CA VAL A 691 -16.36 -15.07 16.00
C VAL A 691 -15.37 -15.56 17.07
N ALA A 692 -14.13 -15.89 16.67
CA ALA A 692 -13.09 -16.34 17.60
C ALA A 692 -12.56 -15.20 18.48
N LEU A 693 -12.44 -13.98 17.93
CA LEU A 693 -12.00 -12.79 18.67
C LEU A 693 -13.06 -12.25 19.65
N ARG A 694 -14.35 -12.50 19.38
CA ARG A 694 -15.46 -12.22 20.31
C ARG A 694 -15.56 -13.23 21.46
N ALA A 695 -15.00 -14.44 21.29
CA ALA A 695 -14.98 -15.46 22.33
C ALA A 695 -13.84 -15.25 23.35
N ALA A 696 -13.94 -15.90 24.51
CA ALA A 696 -12.82 -16.03 25.44
C ALA A 696 -11.66 -16.82 24.78
N PRO A 697 -10.39 -16.50 25.06
CA PRO A 697 -9.89 -15.52 26.05
C PRO A 697 -9.81 -14.07 25.54
N TYR A 698 -10.14 -13.81 24.26
CA TYR A 698 -9.95 -12.51 23.63
C TYR A 698 -11.00 -11.48 24.07
N ALA A 699 -12.29 -11.86 23.98
CA ALA A 699 -13.46 -11.08 24.39
C ALA A 699 -13.50 -9.65 23.81
N LEU A 700 -13.14 -9.49 22.53
CA LEU A 700 -13.27 -8.22 21.81
C LEU A 700 -14.72 -7.95 21.42
N SER A 701 -15.11 -6.67 21.39
CA SER A 701 -16.40 -6.27 20.80
C SER A 701 -16.34 -6.32 19.26
N THR A 702 -17.50 -6.35 18.60
CA THR A 702 -17.58 -6.28 17.13
C THR A 702 -16.95 -4.99 16.61
N GLU A 703 -17.21 -3.88 17.29
CA GLU A 703 -16.75 -2.53 16.97
C GLU A 703 -15.22 -2.43 17.11
N GLN A 704 -14.64 -3.08 18.12
CA GLN A 704 -13.19 -3.18 18.29
C GLN A 704 -12.55 -3.96 17.13
N VAL A 705 -13.14 -5.08 16.71
CA VAL A 705 -12.64 -5.86 15.56
C VAL A 705 -12.77 -5.07 14.25
N VAL A 706 -13.87 -4.32 14.05
CA VAL A 706 -14.04 -3.40 12.91
C VAL A 706 -12.99 -2.29 12.95
N ALA A 707 -12.73 -1.66 14.10
CA ALA A 707 -11.74 -0.59 14.23
C ALA A 707 -10.30 -1.06 13.94
N ILE A 708 -9.94 -2.30 14.30
CA ILE A 708 -8.64 -2.88 13.95
C ILE A 708 -8.55 -3.19 12.44
N ALA A 709 -9.69 -3.52 11.81
CA ALA A 709 -9.76 -3.94 10.42
C ALA A 709 -9.85 -2.79 9.40
N SER A 710 -10.47 -1.67 9.77
CA SER A 710 -10.69 -0.49 8.92
C SER A 710 -9.47 0.44 8.84
N HIS A 711 -8.31 -0.14 8.48
CA HIS A 711 -7.07 0.58 8.21
C HIS A 711 -6.22 -0.18 7.18
N ASP A 712 -5.24 0.51 6.58
CA ASP A 712 -4.29 -0.11 5.65
C ASP A 712 -3.52 -1.25 6.33
N GLY A 713 -3.67 -2.46 5.79
CA GLY A 713 -3.14 -3.68 6.40
C GLY A 713 -3.97 -4.25 7.56
N GLY A 714 -5.25 -3.91 7.72
CA GLY A 714 -6.12 -4.36 8.82
C GLY A 714 -6.12 -5.88 9.08
N LYS A 715 -6.03 -6.72 8.03
CA LYS A 715 -5.79 -8.18 8.17
C LYS A 715 -4.58 -8.50 9.06
N GLN A 716 -3.46 -7.81 8.82
CA GLN A 716 -2.23 -8.01 9.58
C GLN A 716 -2.37 -7.52 11.01
N ALA A 717 -3.13 -6.44 11.26
CA ALA A 717 -3.43 -5.97 12.61
C ALA A 717 -4.30 -7.00 13.37
N LEU A 718 -5.35 -7.54 12.75
CA LEU A 718 -6.18 -8.61 13.32
C LEU A 718 -5.37 -9.88 13.64
N GLU A 719 -4.58 -10.37 12.69
CA GLU A 719 -3.70 -11.52 12.89
C GLU A 719 -2.71 -11.29 14.04
N ALA A 720 -2.19 -10.06 14.19
CA ALA A 720 -1.30 -9.70 15.29
C ALA A 720 -2.02 -9.61 16.64
N VAL A 721 -3.23 -9.05 16.69
CA VAL A 721 -4.06 -9.01 17.91
C VAL A 721 -4.43 -10.42 18.36
N GLY A 722 -4.91 -11.28 17.44
CA GLY A 722 -5.20 -12.68 17.74
C GLY A 722 -3.97 -13.45 18.22
N ALA A 723 -2.77 -13.17 17.67
CA ALA A 723 -1.54 -13.83 18.09
C ALA A 723 -0.88 -13.26 19.36
N GLN A 724 -1.26 -12.05 19.83
CA GLN A 724 -0.50 -11.33 20.87
C GLN A 724 -1.34 -10.76 22.03
N LEU A 725 -2.66 -10.58 21.91
CA LEU A 725 -3.50 -9.92 22.92
C LEU A 725 -3.36 -10.56 24.32
N VAL A 726 -3.43 -11.89 24.41
CA VAL A 726 -3.32 -12.62 25.68
C VAL A 726 -1.93 -12.41 26.32
N ALA A 727 -0.87 -12.44 25.51
CA ALA A 727 0.50 -12.24 25.97
C ALA A 727 0.80 -10.79 26.38
N LEU A 728 0.15 -9.80 25.75
CA LEU A 728 0.27 -8.38 26.08
C LEU A 728 -0.57 -7.97 27.31
N ARG A 729 -1.65 -8.72 27.61
CA ARG A 729 -2.42 -8.59 28.86
C ARG A 729 -1.71 -9.20 30.07
N ALA A 730 -0.83 -10.17 29.84
CA ALA A 730 -0.04 -10.81 30.90
C ALA A 730 1.17 -9.96 31.35
N ALA A 731 1.73 -10.29 32.51
CA ALA A 731 3.04 -9.78 32.93
C ALA A 731 4.12 -10.19 31.91
N PRO A 732 5.11 -9.33 31.61
CA PRO A 732 5.42 -8.04 32.23
C PRO A 732 4.66 -6.84 31.63
N TYR A 733 3.86 -7.02 30.58
CA TYR A 733 3.30 -5.93 29.79
C TYR A 733 2.08 -5.31 30.46
N ALA A 734 1.18 -6.15 31.00
CA ALA A 734 -0.02 -5.76 31.74
C ALA A 734 -0.89 -4.71 31.03
N LEU A 735 -0.95 -4.75 29.69
CA LEU A 735 -1.76 -3.82 28.90
C LEU A 735 -3.24 -4.20 28.98
N SER A 736 -4.11 -3.21 29.08
CA SER A 736 -5.56 -3.46 28.98
C SER A 736 -5.96 -3.82 27.54
N THR A 737 -7.08 -4.53 27.38
CA THR A 737 -7.62 -4.82 26.03
C THR A 737 -7.81 -3.54 25.22
N ALA A 738 -8.30 -2.46 25.84
CA ALA A 738 -8.48 -1.17 25.17
C ALA A 738 -7.16 -0.55 24.70
N GLN A 739 -6.07 -0.68 25.48
CA GLN A 739 -4.74 -0.20 25.07
C GLN A 739 -4.20 -1.01 23.88
N VAL A 740 -4.37 -2.33 23.87
CA VAL A 740 -3.96 -3.18 22.73
C VAL A 740 -4.78 -2.86 21.48
N VAL A 741 -6.08 -2.60 21.63
CA VAL A 741 -6.95 -2.13 20.52
C VAL A 741 -6.48 -0.76 20.01
N ALA A 742 -6.19 0.21 20.86
CA ALA A 742 -5.73 1.55 20.44
C ALA A 742 -4.41 1.51 19.63
N ILE A 743 -3.48 0.62 20.00
CA ILE A 743 -2.22 0.40 19.26
C ILE A 743 -2.49 -0.30 17.91
N ALA A 744 -3.51 -1.16 17.85
CA ALA A 744 -3.84 -1.96 16.66
C ALA A 744 -4.73 -1.22 15.64
N SER A 745 -5.65 -0.37 16.09
CA SER A 745 -6.56 0.45 15.29
C SER A 745 -5.85 1.69 14.74
N ASN A 746 -4.79 1.45 13.96
CA ASN A 746 -3.97 2.46 13.32
C ASN A 746 -3.33 1.85 12.05
N PRO A 747 -3.05 2.63 10.99
CA PRO A 747 -2.25 2.17 9.85
C PRO A 747 -0.90 1.59 10.29
N GLY A 748 -0.69 0.31 10.00
CA GLY A 748 0.48 -0.44 10.47
C GLY A 748 0.41 -0.96 11.91
N GLY A 749 -0.78 -1.07 12.54
CA GLY A 749 -0.96 -1.49 13.94
C GLY A 749 -0.21 -2.78 14.35
N LYS A 750 -0.11 -3.79 13.46
CA LYS A 750 0.77 -4.97 13.66
C LYS A 750 2.20 -4.58 14.03
N GLN A 751 2.77 -3.65 13.28
CA GLN A 751 4.14 -3.18 13.50
C GLN A 751 4.27 -2.43 14.82
N ALA A 752 3.26 -1.65 15.22
CA ALA A 752 3.24 -0.99 16.52
C ALA A 752 3.16 -2.01 17.67
N LEU A 753 2.31 -3.04 17.58
CA LEU A 753 2.25 -4.14 18.56
C LEU A 753 3.58 -4.90 18.67
N GLU A 754 4.18 -5.28 17.54
CA GLU A 754 5.48 -5.97 17.49
C GLU A 754 6.60 -5.10 18.10
N ALA A 755 6.59 -3.79 17.85
CA ALA A 755 7.53 -2.84 18.43
C ALA A 755 7.32 -2.62 19.93
N VAL A 756 6.07 -2.52 20.40
CA VAL A 756 5.78 -2.50 21.85
C VAL A 756 6.29 -3.78 22.49
N ARG A 757 5.97 -4.97 21.95
CA ARG A 757 6.44 -6.25 22.50
C ARG A 757 7.97 -6.34 22.54
N ALA A 758 8.67 -5.78 21.56
CA ALA A 758 10.14 -5.76 21.53
C ALA A 758 10.77 -4.73 22.48
N LEU A 759 10.19 -3.52 22.59
CA LEU A 759 10.84 -2.36 23.22
C LEU A 759 10.29 -2.01 24.62
N PHE A 760 9.13 -2.53 25.02
CA PHE A 760 8.47 -2.15 26.28
C PHE A 760 9.37 -2.29 27.51
N ARG A 761 10.05 -3.43 27.69
CA ARG A 761 11.00 -3.62 28.80
C ARG A 761 12.17 -2.63 28.77
N GLU A 762 12.68 -2.30 27.59
CA GLU A 762 13.79 -1.35 27.42
C GLU A 762 13.34 0.07 27.80
N LEU A 763 12.18 0.50 27.28
CA LEU A 763 11.64 1.85 27.48
C LEU A 763 11.05 2.07 28.89
N ARG A 764 10.57 1.03 29.56
CA ARG A 764 10.18 1.05 30.99
C ARG A 764 11.39 1.19 31.93
N ALA A 765 12.60 0.81 31.49
CA ALA A 765 13.82 0.79 32.30
C ALA A 765 14.64 2.09 32.19
N ALA A 766 15.58 2.29 33.11
CA ALA A 766 16.55 3.37 33.03
C ALA A 766 17.44 3.24 31.77
N PRO A 767 17.80 4.34 31.08
CA PRO A 767 17.55 5.73 31.45
C PRO A 767 16.24 6.32 30.90
N TYR A 768 15.43 5.54 30.18
CA TYR A 768 14.20 6.03 29.55
C TYR A 768 13.08 6.28 30.59
N ALA A 769 12.87 5.30 31.47
CA ALA A 769 11.93 5.32 32.60
C ALA A 769 10.49 5.76 32.21
N LEU A 770 10.03 5.39 31.01
CA LEU A 770 8.68 5.73 30.56
C LEU A 770 7.62 4.93 31.34
N SER A 771 6.44 5.54 31.54
CA SER A 771 5.28 4.82 32.08
C SER A 771 4.61 3.96 31.00
N THR A 772 3.78 2.98 31.41
CA THR A 772 2.97 2.19 30.47
C THR A 772 2.09 3.08 29.60
N ALA A 773 1.44 4.10 30.18
CA ALA A 773 0.61 5.05 29.43
C ALA A 773 1.40 5.84 28.38
N GLN A 774 2.64 6.27 28.71
CA GLN A 774 3.50 6.97 27.76
C GLN A 774 3.92 6.09 26.58
N VAL A 775 4.29 4.82 26.84
CA VAL A 775 4.61 3.86 25.76
C VAL A 775 3.39 3.57 24.88
N VAL A 776 2.20 3.45 25.48
CA VAL A 776 0.94 3.28 24.73
C VAL A 776 0.60 4.51 23.89
N ALA A 777 0.76 5.74 24.41
CA ALA A 777 0.47 6.98 23.68
C ALA A 777 1.34 7.13 22.42
N ILE A 778 2.65 6.87 22.54
CA ILE A 778 3.59 6.87 21.41
C ILE A 778 3.22 5.77 20.39
N ALA A 779 2.74 4.62 20.86
CA ALA A 779 2.39 3.48 20.01
C ALA A 779 1.02 3.61 19.31
N SER A 780 0.07 4.34 19.88
CA SER A 780 -1.33 4.43 19.42
C SER A 780 -1.57 5.52 18.36
N ASN A 781 -0.58 5.73 17.51
CA ASN A 781 -0.56 6.71 16.41
C ASN A 781 -0.11 6.03 15.10
N PRO A 782 -0.46 6.57 13.91
CA PRO A 782 0.02 6.03 12.65
C PRO A 782 1.55 6.08 12.57
N GLY A 783 2.15 4.91 12.38
CA GLY A 783 3.61 4.76 12.45
C GLY A 783 4.19 4.64 13.87
N GLY A 784 3.40 4.29 14.90
CA GLY A 784 3.85 4.18 16.30
C GLY A 784 5.14 3.37 16.52
N LYS A 785 5.39 2.30 15.73
CA LYS A 785 6.69 1.60 15.69
C LYS A 785 7.86 2.55 15.46
N GLN A 786 7.74 3.40 14.45
CA GLN A 786 8.77 4.36 14.07
C GLN A 786 8.97 5.42 15.15
N ALA A 787 7.90 5.85 15.84
CA ALA A 787 8.00 6.77 16.96
C ALA A 787 8.72 6.13 18.16
N LEU A 788 8.39 4.89 18.54
CA LEU A 788 9.10 4.14 19.60
C LEU A 788 10.59 3.92 19.27
N GLU A 789 10.91 3.53 18.03
CA GLU A 789 12.28 3.36 17.56
C GLU A 789 13.06 4.68 17.57
N ALA A 790 12.42 5.79 17.20
CA ALA A 790 13.01 7.13 17.24
C ALA A 790 13.23 7.64 18.66
N VAL A 791 12.28 7.41 19.58
CA VAL A 791 12.47 7.69 21.02
C VAL A 791 13.66 6.88 21.54
N ARG A 792 13.72 5.57 21.28
CA ARG A 792 14.85 4.74 21.71
C ARG A 792 16.20 5.29 21.23
N ALA A 793 16.28 5.68 19.97
CA ALA A 793 17.51 6.17 19.35
C ALA A 793 17.91 7.58 19.81
N LEU A 794 16.94 8.50 19.96
CA LEU A 794 17.21 9.93 20.13
C LEU A 794 17.05 10.44 21.58
N PHE A 795 16.39 9.69 22.47
CA PHE A 795 16.09 10.16 23.83
C PHE A 795 17.33 10.63 24.61
N ARG A 796 18.43 9.86 24.61
CA ARG A 796 19.68 10.27 25.29
C ARG A 796 20.26 11.56 24.70
N GLU A 797 20.15 11.75 23.38
CA GLU A 797 20.62 12.96 22.71
C GLU A 797 19.76 14.17 23.09
N LEU A 798 18.43 14.03 23.02
CA LEU A 798 17.46 15.11 23.28
C LEU A 798 17.33 15.47 24.76
N ARG A 799 17.59 14.53 25.69
CA ARG A 799 17.70 14.81 27.13
C ARG A 799 18.98 15.59 27.48
N ALA A 800 20.01 15.56 26.64
CA ALA A 800 21.31 16.18 26.89
C ALA A 800 21.41 17.61 26.34
N ALA A 801 22.42 18.36 26.78
CA ALA A 801 22.74 19.67 26.22
C ALA A 801 23.16 19.54 24.73
N PRO A 802 22.76 20.47 23.85
CA PRO A 802 22.08 21.74 24.13
C PRO A 802 20.54 21.66 24.07
N TYR A 803 19.94 20.49 23.83
CA TYR A 803 18.48 20.36 23.71
C TYR A 803 17.78 20.43 25.08
N ALA A 804 18.31 19.67 26.05
CA ALA A 804 17.89 19.64 27.46
C ALA A 804 16.36 19.43 27.66
N LEU A 805 15.73 18.64 26.80
CA LEU A 805 14.30 18.35 26.89
C LEU A 805 13.98 17.45 28.09
N SER A 806 12.78 17.59 28.66
CA SER A 806 12.27 16.66 29.67
C SER A 806 11.72 15.37 29.03
N THR A 807 11.54 14.31 29.84
CA THR A 807 10.88 13.08 29.36
C THR A 807 9.48 13.37 28.81
N ALA A 808 8.69 14.20 29.51
CA ALA A 808 7.35 14.57 29.07
C ALA A 808 7.34 15.31 27.71
N GLN A 809 8.32 16.19 27.47
CA GLN A 809 8.45 16.91 26.19
C GLN A 809 8.83 15.96 25.04
N VAL A 810 9.75 15.01 25.28
CA VAL A 810 10.11 13.99 24.27
C VAL A 810 8.93 13.06 23.98
N VAL A 811 8.15 12.69 25.00
CA VAL A 811 6.92 11.89 24.83
C VAL A 811 5.86 12.67 24.05
N ALA A 812 5.63 13.95 24.34
CA ALA A 812 4.64 14.78 23.64
C ALA A 812 4.95 14.88 22.13
N ILE A 813 6.21 15.19 21.77
CA ILE A 813 6.67 15.23 20.37
C ILE A 813 6.52 13.85 19.67
N ALA A 814 6.65 12.77 20.43
CA ALA A 814 6.56 11.40 19.90
C ALA A 814 5.12 10.86 19.78
N SER A 815 4.13 11.43 20.49
CA SER A 815 2.78 10.88 20.66
C SER A 815 1.74 11.44 19.67
N SER A 816 2.22 11.86 18.49
CA SER A 816 1.41 12.49 17.44
C SER A 816 1.73 11.89 16.06
N HIS A 817 0.89 12.16 15.07
CA HIS A 817 1.03 11.61 13.72
C HIS A 817 2.37 12.03 13.11
N GLY A 818 3.24 11.04 12.87
CA GLY A 818 4.59 11.26 12.40
C GLY A 818 5.62 11.62 13.47
N GLY A 819 5.41 11.30 14.76
CA GLY A 819 6.30 11.67 15.88
C GLY A 819 7.80 11.40 15.66
N LYS A 820 8.19 10.32 14.95
CA LYS A 820 9.59 10.11 14.49
C LYS A 820 10.13 11.32 13.71
N GLN A 821 9.37 11.79 12.72
CA GLN A 821 9.74 12.91 11.89
C GLN A 821 9.83 14.21 12.70
N ALA A 822 8.94 14.40 13.69
CA ALA A 822 9.01 15.54 14.59
C ALA A 822 10.27 15.51 15.47
N LEU A 823 10.62 14.36 16.08
CA LEU A 823 11.87 14.19 16.84
C LEU A 823 13.12 14.42 15.97
N GLU A 824 13.14 13.88 14.75
CA GLU A 824 14.24 14.08 13.79
C GLU A 824 14.36 15.55 13.36
N ALA A 825 13.25 16.26 13.16
CA ALA A 825 13.21 17.68 12.82
C ALA A 825 13.63 18.58 13.98
N VAL A 826 13.19 18.28 15.22
CA VAL A 826 13.69 18.95 16.43
C VAL A 826 15.21 18.76 16.52
N ARG A 827 15.72 17.53 16.38
CA ARG A 827 17.17 17.29 16.39
C ARG A 827 17.92 18.15 15.36
N ALA A 828 17.41 18.22 14.13
CA ALA A 828 18.04 18.96 13.05
C ALA A 828 17.96 20.49 13.22
N LEU A 829 16.80 21.02 13.60
CA LEU A 829 16.49 22.46 13.51
C LEU A 829 16.56 23.21 14.85
N PHE A 830 16.56 22.52 16.00
CA PHE A 830 16.49 23.17 17.32
C PHE A 830 17.59 24.20 17.55
N ARG A 831 18.86 23.89 17.22
CA ARG A 831 19.98 24.83 17.38
C ARG A 831 19.80 26.10 16.54
N GLU A 832 19.30 25.96 15.31
CA GLU A 832 19.08 27.08 14.40
C GLU A 832 17.90 27.95 14.86
N LEU A 833 16.77 27.33 15.21
CA LEU A 833 15.57 28.02 15.67
C LEU A 833 15.73 28.68 17.05
N ARG A 834 16.57 28.13 17.94
CA ARG A 834 16.95 28.74 19.22
C ARG A 834 17.88 29.95 19.07
N ALA A 835 18.62 30.05 17.96
CA ALA A 835 19.62 31.09 17.73
C ALA A 835 19.03 32.34 17.07
N ALA A 836 19.75 33.46 17.12
CA ALA A 836 19.45 34.62 16.28
C ALA A 836 19.63 34.23 14.79
N PRO A 837 18.78 34.72 13.86
CA PRO A 837 17.73 35.74 14.05
C PRO A 837 16.35 35.20 14.49
N TYR A 838 16.17 33.87 14.61
CA TYR A 838 14.88 33.25 14.93
C TYR A 838 14.47 33.47 16.40
N GLY A 839 15.34 33.12 17.35
CA GLY A 839 15.20 33.42 18.77
C GLY A 839 14.06 32.69 19.49
N LEU A 840 13.61 31.52 19.02
CA LEU A 840 12.57 30.75 19.71
C LEU A 840 13.04 30.22 21.06
N SER A 841 12.10 30.03 21.99
CA SER A 841 12.34 29.31 23.25
C SER A 841 12.23 27.79 23.08
N THR A 842 12.80 27.03 24.02
CA THR A 842 12.66 25.56 24.03
C THR A 842 11.19 25.13 24.05
N ALA A 843 10.35 25.80 24.86
CA ALA A 843 8.91 25.50 24.93
C ALA A 843 8.22 25.74 23.58
N GLN A 844 8.49 26.86 22.90
CA GLN A 844 7.89 27.16 21.59
C GLN A 844 8.24 26.09 20.54
N VAL A 845 9.51 25.65 20.50
CA VAL A 845 9.94 24.58 19.58
C VAL A 845 9.27 23.23 19.92
N VAL A 846 9.12 22.89 21.21
CA VAL A 846 8.42 21.67 21.64
C VAL A 846 6.95 21.69 21.24
N VAL A 847 6.25 22.80 21.45
CA VAL A 847 4.81 22.92 21.17
C VAL A 847 4.53 22.80 19.67
N ILE A 848 5.26 23.53 18.82
CA ILE A 848 5.18 23.40 17.35
C ILE A 848 5.47 21.95 16.90
N ALA A 849 6.40 21.27 17.57
CA ALA A 849 6.77 19.90 17.24
C ALA A 849 5.76 18.83 17.74
N SER A 850 4.88 19.16 18.69
CA SER A 850 3.98 18.19 19.33
C SER A 850 2.64 18.00 18.61
N SER A 851 2.26 18.88 17.69
CA SER A 851 1.00 18.79 16.92
C SER A 851 1.14 17.91 15.67
N ASN A 852 0.03 17.48 15.07
CA ASN A 852 0.08 16.54 13.94
C ASN A 852 0.78 17.17 12.72
N GLY A 853 1.86 16.53 12.29
CA GLY A 853 2.75 17.08 11.27
C GLY A 853 3.82 18.06 11.78
N GLY A 854 4.15 18.09 13.08
CA GLY A 854 5.06 19.06 13.70
C GLY A 854 6.41 19.30 12.98
N LYS A 855 6.99 18.30 12.29
CA LYS A 855 8.14 18.50 11.38
C LYS A 855 7.87 19.58 10.33
N GLN A 856 6.72 19.48 9.65
CA GLN A 856 6.32 20.40 8.60
C GLN A 856 6.06 21.80 9.17
N ALA A 857 5.51 21.89 10.39
CA ALA A 857 5.33 23.16 11.08
C ALA A 857 6.69 23.80 11.44
N LEU A 858 7.67 23.05 11.96
CA LEU A 858 9.03 23.54 12.20
C LEU A 858 9.74 23.99 10.90
N GLU A 859 9.62 23.22 9.82
CA GLU A 859 10.19 23.57 8.51
C GLU A 859 9.53 24.84 7.93
N ALA A 860 8.22 25.01 8.10
CA ALA A 860 7.49 26.22 7.70
C ALA A 860 7.84 27.43 8.57
N VAL A 861 7.96 27.28 9.89
CA VAL A 861 8.42 28.33 10.81
C VAL A 861 9.83 28.78 10.45
N ARG A 862 10.75 27.85 10.17
CA ARG A 862 12.10 28.16 9.66
C ARG A 862 12.05 28.97 8.35
N ALA A 863 11.19 28.59 7.41
CA ALA A 863 11.09 29.29 6.12
C ALA A 863 10.40 30.67 6.22
N LEU A 864 9.38 30.82 7.06
CA LEU A 864 8.45 31.96 7.02
C LEU A 864 8.55 32.92 8.21
N LEU A 865 9.10 32.54 9.37
CA LEU A 865 9.08 33.40 10.58
C LEU A 865 9.74 34.76 10.36
N LEU A 866 10.85 34.81 9.62
CA LEU A 866 11.55 36.07 9.31
C LEU A 866 10.80 36.92 8.27
N VAL A 867 10.06 36.26 7.36
CA VAL A 867 9.24 36.91 6.32
C VAL A 867 7.96 37.50 6.93
N LEU A 868 7.31 36.74 7.83
CA LEU A 868 6.09 37.16 8.52
C LEU A 868 6.35 38.24 9.59
N ARG A 869 7.58 38.34 10.12
CA ARG A 869 8.03 39.45 10.97
C ARG A 869 8.38 40.73 10.20
N ALA A 870 8.41 40.68 8.87
CA ALA A 870 8.68 41.85 8.03
C ALA A 870 7.38 42.45 7.47
N THR A 871 7.41 43.73 7.15
CA THR A 871 6.34 44.43 6.44
C THR A 871 6.13 43.82 5.04
N PRO A 872 4.88 43.57 4.59
CA PRO A 872 3.59 44.04 5.12
C PRO A 872 2.87 43.05 6.06
N TYR A 873 3.55 42.06 6.62
CA TYR A 873 2.94 41.07 7.50
C TYR A 873 2.94 41.52 8.97
N ASP A 874 4.07 42.07 9.42
CA ASP A 874 4.26 42.72 10.73
C ASP A 874 3.87 41.82 11.94
N LEU A 875 3.88 40.49 11.79
CA LEU A 875 3.49 39.54 12.84
C LEU A 875 4.62 39.33 13.85
N ASN A 876 4.26 39.23 15.14
CA ASN A 876 5.22 38.91 16.18
C ASN A 876 5.48 37.40 16.30
N THR A 877 6.59 37.03 16.95
CA THR A 877 7.02 35.63 17.10
C THR A 877 5.96 34.75 17.79
N ALA A 878 5.21 35.27 18.77
CA ALA A 878 4.20 34.49 19.48
C ALA A 878 2.98 34.18 18.58
N GLN A 879 2.57 35.12 17.72
CA GLN A 879 1.51 34.89 16.72
C GLN A 879 1.92 33.82 15.69
N VAL A 880 3.16 33.89 15.19
CA VAL A 880 3.70 32.87 14.26
C VAL A 880 3.78 31.50 14.94
N VAL A 881 4.21 31.44 16.20
CA VAL A 881 4.22 30.19 16.99
C VAL A 881 2.80 29.65 17.18
N ALA A 882 1.81 30.49 17.53
CA ALA A 882 0.44 30.07 17.75
C ALA A 882 -0.17 29.43 16.49
N ILE A 883 -0.05 30.08 15.32
CA ILE A 883 -0.51 29.52 14.03
C ILE A 883 0.17 28.17 13.73
N ALA A 884 1.46 28.05 14.04
CA ALA A 884 2.24 26.84 13.83
C ALA A 884 1.97 25.71 14.84
N SER A 885 1.31 26.00 15.97
CA SER A 885 1.13 25.08 17.10
C SER A 885 -0.11 24.19 16.98
N HIS A 886 -0.86 24.28 15.88
CA HIS A 886 -2.06 23.48 15.65
C HIS A 886 -1.88 22.47 14.52
N ASP A 887 -2.79 21.50 14.42
CA ASP A 887 -2.82 20.50 13.35
C ASP A 887 -2.91 21.17 11.97
N GLY A 888 -1.94 20.90 11.11
CA GLY A 888 -1.80 21.60 9.82
C GLY A 888 -1.20 23.01 9.93
N GLY A 889 -0.44 23.30 10.99
CA GLY A 889 0.21 24.61 11.22
C GLY A 889 1.10 25.10 10.08
N ARG A 890 1.72 24.18 9.31
CA ARG A 890 2.41 24.53 8.05
C ARG A 890 1.45 25.18 7.05
N GLN A 891 0.34 24.51 6.76
CA GLN A 891 -0.66 24.97 5.80
C GLN A 891 -1.32 26.26 6.28
N ALA A 892 -1.51 26.43 7.59
CA ALA A 892 -1.99 27.67 8.18
C ALA A 892 -0.99 28.82 8.00
N LEU A 893 0.30 28.62 8.26
CA LEU A 893 1.35 29.62 7.99
C LEU A 893 1.46 29.97 6.50
N GLU A 894 1.44 28.98 5.60
CA GLU A 894 1.47 29.20 4.15
C GLU A 894 0.23 29.99 3.67
N ALA A 895 -0.94 29.74 4.26
CA ALA A 895 -2.17 30.48 3.96
C ALA A 895 -2.14 31.92 4.50
N VAL A 896 -1.64 32.13 5.73
CA VAL A 896 -1.45 33.48 6.29
C VAL A 896 -0.43 34.26 5.45
N TRP A 897 0.68 33.64 5.06
CA TRP A 897 1.66 34.24 4.16
C TRP A 897 1.08 34.58 2.78
N ALA A 898 0.24 33.70 2.20
CA ALA A 898 -0.36 33.96 0.89
C ALA A 898 -1.48 35.02 0.93
N GLN A 899 -2.29 35.06 2.00
CA GLN A 899 -3.58 35.79 2.01
C GLN A 899 -3.64 36.99 2.96
N LEU A 900 -2.79 37.11 3.99
CA LEU A 900 -2.86 38.24 4.95
C LEU A 900 -2.78 39.62 4.27
N PRO A 901 -1.92 39.88 3.27
CA PRO A 901 -1.90 41.16 2.56
C PRO A 901 -3.19 41.44 1.76
N VAL A 902 -3.90 40.39 1.33
CA VAL A 902 -5.19 40.49 0.62
C VAL A 902 -6.33 40.73 1.61
N LEU A 903 -6.32 40.03 2.76
CA LEU A 903 -7.34 40.14 3.80
C LEU A 903 -7.25 41.45 4.61
N ARG A 904 -6.08 42.10 4.65
CA ARG A 904 -5.92 43.49 5.14
C ARG A 904 -6.48 44.54 4.17
N GLY A 905 -6.81 44.16 2.93
CA GLY A 905 -7.32 45.06 1.90
C GLY A 905 -8.85 45.01 1.75
N VAL A 906 -9.39 45.99 1.01
CA VAL A 906 -10.80 46.02 0.57
C VAL A 906 -11.10 44.75 -0.25
N PRO A 907 -12.22 44.03 -0.02
CA PRO A 907 -13.36 44.37 0.84
C PRO A 907 -13.33 43.74 2.25
N TYR A 908 -12.20 43.19 2.70
CA TYR A 908 -12.12 42.39 3.93
C TYR A 908 -11.69 43.20 5.15
N GLU A 909 -10.73 44.12 4.97
CA GLU A 909 -10.26 45.10 5.97
C GLU A 909 -9.85 44.50 7.34
N LEU A 910 -9.49 43.22 7.39
CA LEU A 910 -9.22 42.50 8.63
C LEU A 910 -7.87 42.90 9.24
N SER A 911 -7.86 43.05 10.56
CA SER A 911 -6.62 43.24 11.32
C SER A 911 -5.73 41.97 11.28
N PRO A 912 -4.39 42.11 11.40
CA PRO A 912 -3.51 40.94 11.54
C PRO A 912 -3.90 40.04 12.72
N ALA A 913 -4.45 40.59 13.81
CA ALA A 913 -4.91 39.83 14.96
C ALA A 913 -6.13 38.94 14.64
N GLN A 914 -7.13 39.47 13.92
CA GLN A 914 -8.29 38.68 13.45
C GLN A 914 -7.84 37.59 12.47
N VAL A 915 -6.94 37.88 11.52
CA VAL A 915 -6.40 36.87 10.58
C VAL A 915 -5.62 35.77 11.32
N VAL A 916 -4.82 36.11 12.33
CA VAL A 916 -4.15 35.15 13.22
C VAL A 916 -5.18 34.29 13.97
N ALA A 917 -6.23 34.89 14.54
CA ALA A 917 -7.27 34.16 15.27
C ALA A 917 -8.05 33.19 14.37
N ILE A 918 -8.41 33.60 13.15
CA ILE A 918 -9.02 32.74 12.11
C ILE A 918 -8.10 31.55 11.80
N ALA A 919 -6.79 31.79 11.62
CA ALA A 919 -5.82 30.76 11.34
C ALA A 919 -5.59 29.79 12.52
N CYS A 920 -5.56 30.26 13.76
CA CYS A 920 -5.46 29.40 14.94
C CYS A 920 -6.75 28.58 15.19
N ILE A 921 -7.92 29.16 14.90
CA ILE A 921 -9.21 28.50 15.16
C ILE A 921 -9.55 27.43 14.11
N GLY A 922 -9.21 27.63 12.83
CA GLY A 922 -9.59 26.71 11.74
C GLY A 922 -8.59 26.58 10.59
N GLY A 923 -7.33 26.99 10.78
CA GLY A 923 -6.23 26.76 9.84
C GLY A 923 -6.43 27.37 8.45
N ARG A 924 -5.77 26.78 7.45
CA ARG A 924 -5.88 27.18 6.04
C ARG A 924 -7.32 27.23 5.54
N SER A 925 -8.16 26.27 5.95
CA SER A 925 -9.56 26.21 5.50
C SER A 925 -10.36 27.42 5.96
N ALA A 926 -10.14 27.92 7.18
CA ALA A 926 -10.81 29.12 7.68
C ALA A 926 -10.32 30.40 6.97
N VAL A 927 -9.00 30.54 6.77
CA VAL A 927 -8.40 31.69 6.07
C VAL A 927 -8.90 31.77 4.61
N GLU A 928 -8.96 30.64 3.91
CA GLU A 928 -9.44 30.60 2.51
C GLU A 928 -10.97 30.72 2.43
N ALA A 929 -11.73 30.27 3.44
CA ALA A 929 -13.18 30.46 3.52
C ALA A 929 -13.57 31.95 3.63
N VAL A 930 -12.87 32.72 4.47
CA VAL A 930 -13.08 34.19 4.57
C VAL A 930 -12.80 34.85 3.22
N ARG A 931 -11.72 34.46 2.53
CA ARG A 931 -11.39 34.95 1.18
C ARG A 931 -12.44 34.57 0.11
N GLN A 932 -13.30 33.60 0.38
CA GLN A 932 -14.44 33.21 -0.45
C GLN A 932 -15.77 33.86 0.00
N GLY A 933 -15.72 34.81 0.93
CA GLY A 933 -16.87 35.60 1.38
C GLY A 933 -17.67 35.00 2.54
N LEU A 934 -17.19 33.91 3.17
CA LEU A 934 -17.87 33.31 4.32
C LEU A 934 -17.66 34.15 5.60
N LEU A 935 -18.77 34.53 6.23
CA LEU A 935 -18.75 35.30 7.48
C LEU A 935 -18.10 34.50 8.62
N VAL A 936 -17.33 35.17 9.47
CA VAL A 936 -16.59 34.58 10.61
C VAL A 936 -17.51 33.76 11.56
N LYS A 937 -18.80 34.11 11.62
CA LYS A 937 -19.82 33.39 12.40
C LYS A 937 -20.08 31.96 11.90
N GLU A 938 -19.90 31.68 10.60
CA GLU A 938 -20.01 30.32 10.03
C GLU A 938 -18.81 29.44 10.39
N ILE A 939 -17.61 30.02 10.53
CA ILE A 939 -16.38 29.30 10.89
C ILE A 939 -16.50 28.69 12.29
N ARG A 940 -17.23 29.36 13.21
CA ARG A 940 -17.60 28.82 14.53
C ARG A 940 -18.48 27.56 14.44
N ARG A 941 -19.24 27.38 13.35
CA ARG A 941 -20.06 26.19 13.08
C ARG A 941 -19.23 25.04 12.53
N VAL A 942 -18.39 25.30 11.52
CA VAL A 942 -17.50 24.30 10.87
C VAL A 942 -16.58 23.59 11.89
N ARG A 943 -16.14 24.26 12.96
CA ARG A 943 -15.35 23.60 14.01
C ARG A 943 -16.16 22.68 14.93
N ARG A 944 -17.45 22.94 15.18
CA ARG A 944 -18.31 22.02 15.96
C ARG A 944 -18.52 20.69 15.23
N GLU A 945 -18.48 20.70 13.91
CA GLU A 945 -18.56 19.53 13.03
C GLU A 945 -17.19 18.84 12.79
N LYS A 946 -16.08 19.47 13.23
CA LYS A 946 -14.70 18.98 13.04
C LYS A 946 -13.90 18.77 14.34
N ALA A 947 -14.56 18.77 15.50
CA ALA A 947 -13.91 18.30 16.72
C ALA A 947 -13.47 16.83 16.54
N PRO A 948 -12.30 16.40 17.06
CA PRO A 948 -11.86 15.02 16.92
C PRO A 948 -12.84 14.09 17.64
N VAL A 949 -13.51 13.23 16.87
CA VAL A 949 -14.32 12.14 17.40
C VAL A 949 -13.37 11.15 18.05
N ALA A 950 -13.20 11.25 19.38
CA ALA A 950 -12.92 10.08 20.18
C ALA A 950 -13.97 9.02 19.79
N GLY A 951 -13.50 7.81 19.43
CA GLY A 951 -14.30 6.81 18.70
C GLY A 951 -15.71 6.67 19.27
N PRO A 952 -16.73 6.61 18.39
CA PRO A 952 -18.09 7.10 18.69
C PRO A 952 -18.58 6.62 20.04
N PRO A 953 -19.01 7.54 20.95
CA PRO A 953 -19.52 7.13 22.25
C PRO A 953 -20.67 6.13 22.04
N PRO A 954 -20.75 5.05 22.85
CA PRO A 954 -21.72 3.98 22.67
C PRO A 954 -23.10 4.60 22.56
N ALA A 955 -23.78 4.32 21.44
CA ALA A 955 -24.66 5.27 20.77
C ALA A 955 -25.49 6.12 21.74
N SER A 956 -25.16 7.41 21.85
CA SER A 956 -25.95 8.38 22.61
C SER A 956 -27.23 8.72 21.85
N LEU A 957 -28.09 7.70 21.73
CA LEU A 957 -29.53 7.89 21.69
C LEU A 957 -29.87 8.87 22.83
N GLY A 958 -30.29 10.08 22.46
CA GLY A 958 -31.14 10.85 23.36
C GLY A 958 -32.35 9.96 23.69
N PRO A 959 -32.80 9.91 24.95
CA PRO A 959 -33.81 8.94 25.38
C PRO A 959 -34.99 9.01 24.43
N THR A 960 -35.37 7.88 23.84
CA THR A 960 -36.43 7.90 22.83
C THR A 960 -37.71 8.43 23.49
N PRO A 961 -38.56 9.17 22.75
CA PRO A 961 -39.82 9.65 23.32
C PRO A 961 -40.69 8.53 23.90
N GLN A 962 -40.50 7.29 23.42
CA GLN A 962 -41.17 6.08 23.90
C GLN A 962 -40.63 5.61 25.26
N GLU A 963 -39.30 5.49 25.44
CA GLU A 963 -38.69 5.19 26.75
C GLU A 963 -39.05 6.26 27.80
N LEU A 964 -39.00 7.53 27.41
CA LEU A 964 -39.37 8.66 28.25
C LEU A 964 -40.83 8.57 28.71
N VAL A 965 -41.77 8.32 27.80
CA VAL A 965 -43.19 8.16 28.13
C VAL A 965 -43.43 6.90 28.96
N ALA A 966 -42.70 5.80 28.72
CA ALA A 966 -42.81 4.57 29.50
C ALA A 966 -42.35 4.75 30.95
N VAL A 967 -41.20 5.41 31.18
CA VAL A 967 -40.71 5.73 32.53
C VAL A 967 -41.67 6.69 33.25
N LEU A 968 -42.12 7.76 32.59
CA LEU A 968 -43.09 8.69 33.17
C LEU A 968 -44.44 8.02 33.51
N HIS A 969 -44.85 7.01 32.73
CA HIS A 969 -46.03 6.21 33.03
C HIS A 969 -45.79 5.25 34.21
N PHE A 970 -44.62 4.59 34.27
CA PHE A 970 -44.27 3.65 35.34
C PHE A 970 -44.33 4.31 36.71
N PHE A 971 -43.67 5.46 36.88
CA PHE A 971 -43.70 6.24 38.13
C PHE A 971 -45.13 6.70 38.48
N ARG A 972 -45.92 7.17 37.49
CA ARG A 972 -47.33 7.58 37.70
C ARG A 972 -48.27 6.42 38.03
N ALA A 973 -47.90 5.19 37.70
CA ALA A 973 -48.68 3.98 37.98
C ALA A 973 -48.12 3.15 39.15
N HIS A 974 -47.07 3.62 39.83
CA HIS A 974 -46.40 2.84 40.86
C HIS A 974 -47.17 2.89 42.19
N GLN A 975 -47.52 1.73 42.73
CA GLN A 975 -48.27 1.60 43.99
C GLN A 975 -47.53 2.17 45.21
N GLN A 976 -46.20 2.29 45.13
CA GLN A 976 -45.37 2.93 46.15
C GLN A 976 -44.41 3.94 45.49
N PRO A 977 -44.68 5.27 45.56
CA PRO A 977 -43.84 6.28 44.91
C PRO A 977 -42.39 6.23 45.36
N ARG A 978 -42.11 6.21 46.67
CA ARG A 978 -40.74 6.21 47.22
C ARG A 978 -39.87 5.04 46.76
N GLN A 979 -40.48 3.94 46.30
CA GLN A 979 -39.79 2.76 45.78
C GLN A 979 -39.71 2.77 44.24
N ALA A 980 -40.56 3.55 43.56
CA ALA A 980 -40.65 3.61 42.09
C ALA A 980 -39.33 3.96 41.40
N PHE A 981 -38.47 4.76 42.02
CA PHE A 981 -37.15 5.05 41.46
C PHE A 981 -36.24 3.81 41.42
N VAL A 982 -36.20 3.04 42.50
CA VAL A 982 -35.37 1.83 42.61
C VAL A 982 -35.91 0.75 41.68
N ASP A 983 -37.23 0.55 41.68
CA ASP A 983 -37.89 -0.47 40.87
C ASP A 983 -37.83 -0.12 39.36
N ALA A 984 -37.78 1.17 38.99
CA ALA A 984 -37.53 1.60 37.62
C ALA A 984 -36.11 1.27 37.13
N LEU A 985 -35.08 1.29 38.00
CA LEU A 985 -33.73 0.86 37.60
C LEU A 985 -33.72 -0.61 37.18
N ALA A 986 -34.46 -1.45 37.89
CA ALA A 986 -34.64 -2.87 37.55
C ALA A 986 -35.53 -3.06 36.32
N ALA A 987 -36.72 -2.44 36.30
CA ALA A 987 -37.73 -2.63 35.24
C ALA A 987 -37.26 -2.13 33.86
N PHE A 988 -36.49 -1.04 33.82
CA PHE A 988 -35.91 -0.49 32.59
C PHE A 988 -34.44 -0.87 32.38
N GLN A 989 -33.87 -1.75 33.23
CA GLN A 989 -32.48 -2.22 33.19
C GLN A 989 -31.45 -1.08 33.01
N THR A 990 -31.66 0.02 33.73
CA THR A 990 -30.98 1.30 33.52
C THR A 990 -30.21 1.76 34.75
N THR A 991 -29.19 2.60 34.57
CA THR A 991 -28.33 3.07 35.67
C THR A 991 -28.92 4.32 36.33
N ARG A 992 -28.64 4.54 37.63
CA ARG A 992 -29.10 5.76 38.35
C ARG A 992 -28.77 7.06 37.59
N PRO A 993 -27.54 7.27 37.06
CA PRO A 993 -27.25 8.46 36.27
C PRO A 993 -28.05 8.56 34.96
N ALA A 994 -28.35 7.43 34.30
CA ALA A 994 -29.16 7.43 33.08
C ALA A 994 -30.64 7.76 33.36
N LEU A 995 -31.23 7.15 34.39
CA LEU A 995 -32.61 7.42 34.81
C LEU A 995 -32.79 8.88 35.29
N LEU A 996 -31.84 9.40 36.07
CA LEU A 996 -31.83 10.81 36.50
C LEU A 996 -31.67 11.76 35.31
N ARG A 997 -30.78 11.46 34.36
CA ARG A 997 -30.66 12.25 33.12
C ARG A 997 -31.98 12.26 32.34
N LEU A 998 -32.61 11.10 32.15
CA LEU A 998 -33.89 10.95 31.45
C LEU A 998 -35.00 11.77 32.13
N LEU A 999 -35.18 11.66 33.45
CA LEU A 999 -36.18 12.44 34.20
C LEU A 999 -35.86 13.95 34.22
N SER A 1000 -34.57 14.32 34.34
CA SER A 1000 -34.14 15.71 34.32
C SER A 1000 -34.36 16.40 32.97
N SER A 1001 -34.38 15.64 31.86
CA SER A 1001 -34.68 16.15 30.51
C SER A 1001 -36.12 16.67 30.37
N VAL A 1002 -37.01 16.26 31.28
CA VAL A 1002 -38.40 16.72 31.38
C VAL A 1002 -38.67 17.52 32.66
N GLY A 1003 -37.67 18.22 33.20
CA GLY A 1003 -37.87 19.20 34.28
C GLY A 1003 -38.12 18.63 35.68
N VAL A 1004 -38.02 17.31 35.86
CA VAL A 1004 -38.01 16.66 37.18
C VAL A 1004 -36.63 16.86 37.82
N THR A 1005 -36.57 17.17 39.11
CA THR A 1005 -35.31 17.27 39.87
C THR A 1005 -34.86 15.91 40.39
N GLU A 1006 -33.60 15.77 40.81
CA GLU A 1006 -33.12 14.52 41.43
C GLU A 1006 -33.85 14.20 42.74
N ILE A 1007 -34.23 15.21 43.53
CA ILE A 1007 -34.98 15.01 44.78
C ILE A 1007 -36.38 14.45 44.51
N GLU A 1008 -37.09 15.01 43.52
CA GLU A 1008 -38.41 14.52 43.10
C GLU A 1008 -38.30 13.11 42.48
N ALA A 1009 -37.30 12.88 41.63
CA ALA A 1009 -37.04 11.56 41.04
C ALA A 1009 -36.77 10.49 42.12
N LEU A 1010 -35.87 10.75 43.08
CA LEU A 1010 -35.56 9.84 44.18
C LEU A 1010 -36.74 9.66 45.16
N GLY A 1011 -37.58 10.69 45.33
CA GLY A 1011 -38.84 10.60 46.08
C GLY A 1011 -39.96 9.86 45.32
N GLY A 1012 -39.76 9.59 44.03
CA GLY A 1012 -40.73 8.97 43.13
C GLY A 1012 -41.87 9.88 42.69
N THR A 1013 -41.76 11.19 42.91
CA THR A 1013 -42.77 12.18 42.52
C THR A 1013 -42.46 12.77 41.14
N ILE A 1014 -43.46 12.85 40.27
CA ILE A 1014 -43.36 13.55 38.98
C ILE A 1014 -44.21 14.81 39.07
N PRO A 1015 -43.61 16.02 39.03
CA PRO A 1015 -44.33 17.28 38.95
C PRO A 1015 -45.22 17.37 37.71
N ASP A 1016 -46.22 18.24 37.78
CA ASP A 1016 -47.23 18.27 36.72
C ASP A 1016 -46.69 18.84 35.40
N ALA A 1017 -47.37 18.55 34.29
CA ALA A 1017 -46.88 18.92 32.95
C ALA A 1017 -46.56 20.42 32.80
N THR A 1018 -47.37 21.28 33.44
CA THR A 1018 -47.19 22.74 33.44
C THR A 1018 -45.93 23.17 34.18
N GLU A 1019 -45.65 22.61 35.37
CA GLU A 1019 -44.44 22.92 36.14
C GLU A 1019 -43.18 22.42 35.43
N ARG A 1020 -43.21 21.18 34.94
CA ARG A 1020 -42.12 20.58 34.15
C ARG A 1020 -41.75 21.46 32.95
N TRP A 1021 -42.75 22.01 32.26
CA TRP A 1021 -42.55 22.92 31.14
C TRP A 1021 -41.99 24.29 31.56
N GLN A 1022 -42.53 24.92 32.62
CA GLN A 1022 -42.00 26.19 33.14
C GLN A 1022 -40.54 26.07 33.58
N ARG A 1023 -40.17 24.97 34.26
CA ARG A 1023 -38.79 24.68 34.67
C ARG A 1023 -37.84 24.49 33.49
N LEU A 1024 -38.32 23.90 32.38
CA LEU A 1024 -37.55 23.78 31.13
C LEU A 1024 -37.33 25.15 30.47
N LEU A 1025 -38.36 26.00 30.38
CA LEU A 1025 -38.24 27.37 29.85
C LEU A 1025 -37.23 28.20 30.66
N GLY A 1026 -37.26 28.07 31.99
CA GLY A 1026 -36.27 28.70 32.88
C GLY A 1026 -34.84 28.23 32.62
N ARG A 1027 -34.62 26.91 32.44
CA ARG A 1027 -33.31 26.34 32.06
C ARG A 1027 -32.82 26.77 30.68
N LEU A 1028 -33.73 27.13 29.77
CA LEU A 1028 -33.41 27.67 28.45
C LEU A 1028 -33.20 29.20 28.45
N GLY A 1029 -33.26 29.86 29.63
CA GLY A 1029 -33.07 31.30 29.77
C GLY A 1029 -34.26 32.16 29.31
N ILE A 1030 -35.39 31.55 28.98
CA ILE A 1030 -36.55 32.25 28.42
C ILE A 1030 -37.42 32.79 29.56
N ARG A 1031 -37.28 34.09 29.87
CA ARG A 1031 -38.24 34.80 30.72
C ARG A 1031 -39.52 35.12 29.93
N PRO A 1032 -40.72 34.85 30.47
CA PRO A 1032 -41.96 35.35 29.88
C PRO A 1032 -42.03 36.88 30.04
N ALA A 1033 -42.50 37.57 29.01
CA ALA A 1033 -42.72 39.01 29.08
C ALA A 1033 -43.96 39.33 29.92
N THR A 1034 -43.82 40.26 30.87
CA THR A 1034 -44.95 40.82 31.63
C THR A 1034 -45.78 41.73 30.73
N GLY A 1035 -47.08 41.44 30.55
CA GLY A 1035 -48.01 42.40 29.90
C GLY A 1035 -48.96 41.87 28.82
N VAL A 1036 -49.29 40.57 28.80
CA VAL A 1036 -50.45 40.05 28.03
C VAL A 1036 -51.26 39.11 28.93
N ALA A 1037 -52.58 39.10 28.79
CA ALA A 1037 -53.46 38.24 29.58
C ALA A 1037 -53.10 36.75 29.43
N ALA A 1038 -53.04 36.03 30.54
CA ALA A 1038 -52.62 34.63 30.54
C ALA A 1038 -53.65 33.72 29.85
N PRO A 1039 -53.24 32.75 29.02
CA PRO A 1039 -54.13 31.68 28.55
C PRO A 1039 -54.57 30.83 29.75
N SER A 1040 -55.78 30.26 29.71
CA SER A 1040 -56.28 29.45 30.83
C SER A 1040 -55.40 28.22 31.08
N PRO A 1041 -55.28 27.74 32.34
CA PRO A 1041 -54.54 26.52 32.65
C PRO A 1041 -54.97 25.33 31.79
N ASP A 1042 -56.29 25.18 31.57
CA ASP A 1042 -56.89 24.12 30.76
C ASP A 1042 -56.44 24.17 29.28
N SER A 1043 -56.18 25.36 28.74
CA SER A 1043 -55.70 25.54 27.37
C SER A 1043 -54.27 25.03 27.21
N LEU A 1044 -53.39 25.34 28.16
CA LEU A 1044 -52.01 24.85 28.19
C LEU A 1044 -51.95 23.35 28.49
N GLN A 1045 -52.76 22.88 29.45
CA GLN A 1045 -52.84 21.47 29.84
C GLN A 1045 -53.42 20.61 28.71
N GLY A 1046 -54.46 21.11 28.01
CA GLY A 1046 -55.02 20.47 26.82
C GLY A 1046 -54.03 20.37 25.66
N PHE A 1047 -53.24 21.42 25.41
CA PHE A 1047 -52.16 21.42 24.41
C PHE A 1047 -51.06 20.40 24.77
N ALA A 1048 -50.57 20.42 26.01
CA ALA A 1048 -49.55 19.49 26.49
C ALA A 1048 -50.02 18.02 26.42
N GLN A 1049 -51.26 17.73 26.84
CA GLN A 1049 -51.84 16.40 26.71
C GLN A 1049 -52.05 15.98 25.25
N SER A 1050 -52.36 16.91 24.34
CA SER A 1050 -52.44 16.61 22.91
C SER A 1050 -51.10 16.12 22.37
N LEU A 1051 -50.01 16.77 22.80
CA LEU A 1051 -48.65 16.41 22.41
C LEU A 1051 -48.18 15.09 23.07
N GLU A 1052 -48.50 14.84 24.35
CA GLU A 1052 -48.30 13.53 24.99
C GLU A 1052 -49.15 12.41 24.33
N ARG A 1053 -50.31 12.71 23.73
CA ARG A 1053 -51.12 11.74 22.95
C ARG A 1053 -50.51 11.44 21.57
N THR A 1054 -50.02 12.45 20.84
CA THR A 1054 -49.34 12.25 19.54
C THR A 1054 -48.12 11.33 19.65
N LEU A 1055 -47.47 11.29 20.81
CA LEU A 1055 -46.33 10.41 21.10
C LEU A 1055 -46.71 8.98 21.54
N ARG A 1056 -48.00 8.66 21.72
CA ARG A 1056 -48.47 7.36 22.25
C ARG A 1056 -49.02 6.36 21.23
N SER A 1057 -49.29 6.77 19.98
CA SER A 1057 -49.92 5.91 18.98
C SER A 1057 -48.90 5.14 18.12
N PRO A 1058 -49.00 3.81 17.97
CA PRO A 1058 -48.08 3.03 17.16
C PRO A 1058 -48.50 2.87 15.68
N SER A 1059 -47.50 2.84 14.81
CA SER A 1059 -47.43 2.21 13.48
C SER A 1059 -47.96 2.89 12.19
N VAL A 1060 -47.09 2.77 11.17
CA VAL A 1060 -47.30 2.76 9.70
C VAL A 1060 -47.63 4.07 8.96
N ALA A 1061 -46.61 4.53 8.21
CA ALA A 1061 -46.61 5.21 6.91
C ALA A 1061 -47.71 6.25 6.57
N GLY A 1062 -47.29 7.53 6.44
CA GLY A 1062 -48.12 8.60 5.88
C GLY A 1062 -47.29 9.68 5.18
N GLN A 1063 -47.67 10.02 3.96
CA GLN A 1063 -47.17 11.18 3.22
C GLN A 1063 -47.67 12.46 3.91
N SER A 1064 -46.82 13.49 4.06
CA SER A 1064 -47.29 14.81 4.49
C SER A 1064 -47.76 15.62 3.28
N ALA A 1065 -49.06 15.53 2.97
CA ALA A 1065 -49.76 16.47 2.10
C ALA A 1065 -50.73 17.32 2.94
N SER A 1066 -50.73 18.64 2.73
CA SER A 1066 -51.47 19.60 3.56
C SER A 1066 -52.98 19.64 3.26
N PRO A 1067 -53.82 19.72 4.31
CA PRO A 1067 -55.13 20.41 4.21
C PRO A 1067 -55.46 21.29 5.44
N SER A 1068 -56.35 22.30 5.38
CA SER A 1068 -56.89 23.06 4.23
C SER A 1068 -57.63 24.34 4.69
N HIS A 1069 -57.73 25.32 3.78
CA HIS A 1069 -58.67 26.47 3.68
C HIS A 1069 -59.49 27.01 4.88
N ARG A 1070 -59.48 28.35 5.00
CA ARG A 1070 -60.71 29.16 5.20
C ARG A 1070 -60.68 30.52 4.44
N LYS A 1071 -61.57 30.64 3.43
CA LYS A 1071 -62.23 31.83 2.82
C LYS A 1071 -61.46 33.16 2.55
N ARG A 1072 -61.31 33.51 1.24
CA ARG A 1072 -61.89 34.67 0.45
C ARG A 1072 -62.34 35.98 1.17
N PRO A 1073 -62.48 37.15 0.47
CA PRO A 1073 -62.09 37.54 -0.93
C PRO A 1073 -61.50 38.98 -1.09
N ALA A 1074 -61.35 39.45 -2.35
CA ALA A 1074 -61.44 40.85 -2.84
C ALA A 1074 -60.38 41.91 -2.41
N GLU A 1075 -60.09 43.02 -3.13
CA GLU A 1075 -60.05 43.39 -4.58
C GLU A 1075 -59.52 44.85 -4.73
N THR A 1076 -59.22 45.29 -5.97
CA THR A 1076 -59.09 46.70 -6.50
C THR A 1076 -57.70 47.34 -6.75
N ALA A 1077 -57.70 48.35 -7.67
CA ALA A 1077 -56.62 49.25 -8.15
C ALA A 1077 -55.40 48.60 -8.86
N ALA A 1078 -55.13 48.69 -10.18
CA ALA A 1078 -55.61 49.45 -11.36
C ALA A 1078 -54.82 50.74 -11.77
N ALA A 1079 -54.40 50.77 -13.06
CA ALA A 1079 -54.03 51.94 -13.89
C ALA A 1079 -52.71 52.71 -13.54
N GLN A 1080 -52.02 53.45 -14.45
CA GLN A 1080 -51.95 53.47 -15.94
C GLN A 1080 -50.73 54.31 -16.42
N ARG A 1081 -50.21 54.02 -17.64
CA ARG A 1081 -49.49 54.94 -18.58
C ARG A 1081 -48.13 55.55 -18.13
N SER A 1082 -47.28 56.17 -18.99
CA SER A 1082 -46.78 55.92 -20.37
C SER A 1082 -46.04 57.18 -20.88
N ILE A 1083 -44.81 57.09 -21.43
CA ILE A 1083 -44.15 58.03 -22.39
C ILE A 1083 -42.76 57.45 -22.74
N ARG A 1084 -42.50 56.97 -23.98
CA ARG A 1084 -41.89 57.64 -25.17
C ARG A 1084 -40.41 58.05 -24.98
N ARG A 1085 -39.49 57.88 -25.95
CA ARG A 1085 -39.61 57.90 -27.44
C ARG A 1085 -38.83 56.78 -28.18
N SER A 1086 -39.16 56.59 -29.46
CA SER A 1086 -38.44 55.83 -30.52
C SER A 1086 -37.88 56.86 -31.57
N PRO A 1087 -37.55 56.64 -32.89
CA PRO A 1087 -37.98 55.57 -33.84
C PRO A 1087 -36.96 55.06 -34.92
N ASN A 1088 -37.45 54.11 -35.75
CA ASN A 1088 -37.13 53.76 -37.17
C ASN A 1088 -36.83 52.25 -37.35
N HIS A 1089 -37.69 51.42 -37.98
CA HIS A 1089 -38.08 51.32 -39.40
C HIS A 1089 -37.07 50.50 -40.25
N ALA A 1090 -37.45 49.54 -41.10
CA ALA A 1090 -38.78 49.01 -41.49
C ALA A 1090 -38.70 47.55 -42.01
N GLY A 1091 -39.84 46.88 -42.27
CA GLY A 1091 -39.89 45.65 -43.11
C GLY A 1091 -40.80 44.51 -42.64
N GLN A 1092 -41.95 44.34 -43.31
CA GLN A 1092 -42.80 43.13 -43.39
C GLN A 1092 -43.51 43.18 -44.77
N PRO A 1093 -44.11 42.10 -45.36
CA PRO A 1093 -45.11 41.22 -44.71
C PRO A 1093 -45.19 39.73 -45.19
N SER A 1094 -46.27 39.05 -44.78
CA SER A 1094 -47.00 37.96 -45.46
C SER A 1094 -46.76 36.48 -45.14
N GLU A 1095 -47.89 35.79 -44.96
CA GLU A 1095 -48.18 34.33 -44.90
C GLU A 1095 -48.29 33.72 -46.33
N PRO A 1096 -48.49 32.38 -46.59
CA PRO A 1096 -49.48 31.49 -45.93
C PRO A 1096 -49.14 29.97 -45.77
N TRP A 1097 -50.13 29.23 -45.25
CA TRP A 1097 -50.34 27.76 -45.12
C TRP A 1097 -50.61 27.02 -46.46
N PRO A 1098 -50.93 25.68 -46.55
CA PRO A 1098 -51.24 24.64 -45.53
C PRO A 1098 -50.60 23.22 -45.74
N ASP A 1099 -50.97 22.23 -44.88
CA ASP A 1099 -51.31 20.80 -45.20
C ASP A 1099 -50.31 19.80 -45.86
N GLN A 1100 -50.46 18.44 -45.79
CA GLN A 1100 -51.06 17.49 -44.82
C GLN A 1100 -50.52 16.04 -45.09
N LEU A 1101 -51.08 15.01 -44.43
CA LEU A 1101 -50.80 13.54 -44.54
C LEU A 1101 -49.46 13.07 -43.94
N ALA A 1102 -49.32 12.09 -43.02
CA ALA A 1102 -50.12 10.96 -42.49
C ALA A 1102 -49.92 9.59 -43.18
N TRP A 1103 -50.13 8.53 -42.40
CA TRP A 1103 -50.02 7.07 -42.67
C TRP A 1103 -48.63 6.40 -42.69
N LEU A 1104 -48.46 5.13 -42.30
CA LEU A 1104 -49.00 4.43 -41.09
C LEU A 1104 -48.23 3.11 -40.82
N HIS A 1105 -48.54 2.47 -39.69
CA HIS A 1105 -48.02 1.19 -39.21
C HIS A 1105 -47.97 0.05 -40.25
N ARG A 1106 -47.05 -0.91 -40.03
CA ARG A 1106 -47.53 -2.25 -39.60
C ARG A 1106 -46.59 -2.99 -38.65
N ARG A 1107 -47.07 -3.23 -37.41
CA ARG A 1107 -46.54 -4.31 -36.55
C ARG A 1107 -46.91 -5.67 -37.16
N LYS A 1108 -46.05 -6.69 -36.99
CA LYS A 1108 -46.52 -8.07 -36.82
C LYS A 1108 -45.95 -8.65 -35.53
N ARG A 1109 -46.83 -8.81 -34.53
CA ARG A 1109 -46.67 -9.82 -33.47
C ARG A 1109 -47.65 -10.94 -33.79
N THR A 1110 -47.16 -12.15 -33.94
CA THR A 1110 -47.89 -13.40 -33.70
C THR A 1110 -46.89 -14.40 -33.14
N ALA A 1111 -47.31 -15.18 -32.15
CA ALA A 1111 -46.45 -16.15 -31.48
C ALA A 1111 -47.02 -17.57 -31.65
N ARG A 1112 -46.11 -18.52 -31.86
CA ARG A 1112 -46.19 -19.98 -31.62
C ARG A 1112 -44.95 -20.60 -32.29
N SER A 1113 -43.89 -20.92 -31.56
CA SER A 1113 -43.70 -22.14 -30.75
C SER A 1113 -43.55 -23.42 -31.59
N HIS A 1114 -42.33 -23.97 -31.67
CA HIS A 1114 -42.02 -25.34 -31.25
C HIS A 1114 -40.50 -25.64 -31.28
N ILE A 1115 -39.92 -25.85 -30.10
CA ILE A 1115 -38.96 -26.91 -29.72
C ILE A 1115 -37.94 -27.40 -30.79
N ARG A 1116 -36.64 -27.07 -30.62
CA ARG A 1116 -35.62 -28.03 -30.11
C ARG A 1116 -34.34 -27.30 -29.64
N ALA A 1117 -33.46 -28.06 -28.97
CA ALA A 1117 -32.19 -27.70 -28.33
C ALA A 1117 -31.23 -26.87 -29.25
N ASP A 1118 -30.27 -26.08 -28.74
CA ASP A 1118 -29.23 -26.57 -27.82
C ASP A 1118 -28.51 -25.54 -26.90
N SER A 1119 -27.98 -26.08 -25.78
CA SER A 1119 -26.85 -25.62 -24.97
C SER A 1119 -26.75 -24.16 -24.46
N ALA A 1120 -27.01 -23.96 -23.16
CA ALA A 1120 -26.55 -22.81 -22.37
C ALA A 1120 -26.17 -23.21 -20.92
N ALA A 1121 -24.90 -23.04 -20.53
CA ALA A 1121 -24.41 -23.02 -19.14
C ALA A 1121 -22.94 -22.59 -19.09
N GLY A 1122 -22.49 -21.99 -17.97
CA GLY A 1122 -21.10 -21.51 -17.82
C GLY A 1122 -20.73 -20.96 -16.44
N VAL A 1123 -21.33 -21.50 -15.37
CA VAL A 1123 -21.13 -21.06 -13.98
C VAL A 1123 -20.16 -21.99 -13.25
N PRO A 1124 -19.18 -21.48 -12.48
CA PRO A 1124 -18.44 -22.26 -11.49
C PRO A 1124 -19.12 -22.17 -10.12
N ALA A 1125 -19.83 -23.23 -9.72
CA ALA A 1125 -20.26 -23.43 -8.33
C ALA A 1125 -19.60 -24.71 -7.79
N ASN A 1126 -18.91 -24.62 -6.66
CA ASN A 1126 -18.34 -25.78 -5.97
C ASN A 1126 -19.08 -26.00 -4.65
N LEU A 1127 -20.14 -26.82 -4.71
CA LEU A 1127 -20.82 -27.41 -3.56
C LEU A 1127 -21.13 -28.86 -3.91
N HIS A 1128 -20.44 -29.80 -3.28
CA HIS A 1128 -20.79 -31.23 -3.32
C HIS A 1128 -20.62 -31.84 -1.93
N LEU A 1129 -21.71 -32.43 -1.43
CA LEU A 1129 -21.69 -33.40 -0.35
C LEU A 1129 -21.13 -34.72 -0.88
N GLY A 1130 -20.42 -35.47 -0.03
CA GLY A 1130 -20.29 -36.93 -0.19
C GLY A 1130 -21.49 -37.60 0.49
N THR A 1131 -22.07 -38.63 -0.13
CA THR A 1131 -23.32 -39.24 0.32
C THR A 1131 -23.15 -40.64 0.94
N ARG A 1132 -23.73 -40.80 2.14
CA ARG A 1132 -24.60 -41.94 2.53
C ARG A 1132 -24.13 -43.36 2.18
N THR A 1133 -23.53 -44.04 3.15
CA THR A 1133 -23.86 -45.47 3.37
C THR A 1133 -25.27 -45.60 3.94
N GLN A 1134 -25.93 -46.74 3.71
CA GLN A 1134 -27.22 -47.06 4.32
C GLN A 1134 -27.08 -48.30 5.20
N LEU A 1135 -27.76 -48.30 6.34
CA LEU A 1135 -28.40 -49.47 6.95
C LEU A 1135 -29.58 -48.99 7.83
N THR A 1136 -30.45 -49.90 8.22
CA THR A 1136 -31.84 -49.62 8.63
C THR A 1136 -32.06 -49.34 10.12
N PRO A 1137 -33.16 -48.67 10.50
CA PRO A 1137 -33.52 -48.43 11.90
C PRO A 1137 -34.41 -49.54 12.48
N ASP A 1138 -34.36 -49.78 13.79
CA ASP A 1138 -35.51 -50.29 14.55
C ASP A 1138 -35.44 -49.92 16.06
N ARG A 1139 -36.47 -50.27 16.83
CA ARG A 1139 -36.72 -49.88 18.23
C ARG A 1139 -36.41 -50.98 19.26
N LEU A 1140 -36.38 -50.54 20.54
CA LEU A 1140 -36.72 -51.23 21.81
C LEU A 1140 -35.58 -51.57 22.79
N ARG A 1141 -35.83 -51.16 24.06
CA ARG A 1141 -35.34 -51.62 25.38
C ARG A 1141 -34.21 -52.68 25.46
N ALA A 1142 -33.19 -52.42 26.30
CA ALA A 1142 -33.12 -52.94 27.68
C ALA A 1142 -31.93 -52.39 28.52
N GLU A 1143 -32.16 -52.26 29.83
CA GLU A 1143 -31.17 -52.20 30.95
C GLU A 1143 -30.73 -53.66 31.30
N PRO A 1144 -29.65 -53.96 32.10
CA PRO A 1144 -29.21 -53.21 33.29
C PRO A 1144 -27.69 -53.06 33.58
N GLY A 1145 -27.37 -52.19 34.54
CA GLY A 1145 -26.06 -52.12 35.23
C GLY A 1145 -25.80 -53.24 36.26
N PRO A 1146 -24.74 -53.14 37.10
CA PRO A 1146 -25.01 -52.69 38.49
C PRO A 1146 -23.87 -51.97 39.29
N ILE A 1147 -24.28 -51.22 40.34
CA ILE A 1147 -23.68 -51.09 41.70
C ILE A 1147 -22.37 -50.25 41.89
N MET A 1148 -22.46 -48.99 42.42
CA MET A 1148 -22.22 -48.50 43.82
C MET A 1148 -20.73 -48.19 44.17
N GLN A 1149 -20.32 -47.20 44.99
CA GLN A 1149 -20.92 -46.02 45.70
C GLN A 1149 -19.74 -45.03 46.03
N ALA A 1150 -19.75 -43.94 46.84
CA ALA A 1150 -20.64 -43.35 47.86
C ALA A 1150 -20.45 -41.79 48.00
N HIS A 1151 -21.05 -41.19 49.05
CA HIS A 1151 -20.90 -39.81 49.61
C HIS A 1151 -21.11 -39.92 51.17
N PRO A 1152 -21.02 -38.88 52.06
CA PRO A 1152 -21.34 -37.44 51.89
C PRO A 1152 -20.55 -36.41 52.77
N SER A 1153 -21.07 -35.16 52.83
CA SER A 1153 -20.65 -34.00 53.65
C SER A 1153 -21.06 -34.11 55.14
N PRO A 1154 -20.63 -33.19 56.05
CA PRO A 1154 -21.43 -32.00 56.33
C PRO A 1154 -20.62 -30.67 56.52
N ALA A 1155 -20.99 -29.80 57.48
CA ALA A 1155 -21.41 -28.43 57.14
C ALA A 1155 -21.49 -27.42 58.32
N SER A 1156 -21.66 -26.13 57.97
CA SER A 1156 -22.29 -25.00 58.71
C SER A 1156 -21.87 -24.60 60.14
N ALA A 1157 -21.34 -23.36 60.22
CA ALA A 1157 -21.76 -22.24 61.09
C ALA A 1157 -21.27 -22.04 62.56
N SER A 1158 -20.81 -20.80 62.79
CA SER A 1158 -21.14 -19.88 63.92
C SER A 1158 -20.10 -19.54 65.02
N PHE A 1159 -20.21 -18.29 65.48
CA PHE A 1159 -19.65 -17.59 66.67
C PHE A 1159 -18.11 -17.47 66.91
N SER A 1160 -17.66 -16.21 66.99
CA SER A 1160 -16.43 -15.77 67.69
C SER A 1160 -16.71 -15.55 69.20
N PRO A 1161 -15.67 -15.38 70.05
CA PRO A 1161 -15.36 -13.99 70.48
C PRO A 1161 -13.89 -13.65 70.84
N HIS A 1162 -13.58 -12.34 70.75
CA HIS A 1162 -12.71 -11.52 71.61
C HIS A 1162 -11.18 -11.73 71.79
N VAL A 1163 -10.42 -10.72 71.27
CA VAL A 1163 -9.13 -10.10 71.72
C VAL A 1163 -7.85 -10.97 71.86
N ASP A 1164 -6.61 -10.45 71.68
CA ASP A 1164 -6.13 -9.06 71.76
C ASP A 1164 -5.04 -8.63 70.73
N PHE A 1165 -4.70 -7.33 70.77
CA PHE A 1165 -3.70 -6.48 70.07
C PHE A 1165 -2.27 -7.08 69.77
N GLU A 1166 -1.41 -6.60 68.83
CA GLU A 1166 -1.37 -5.40 67.95
C GLU A 1166 -0.65 -5.64 66.55
N PRO A 1167 0.14 -4.75 65.85
CA PRO A 1167 0.03 -4.57 64.38
C PRO A 1167 1.29 -5.01 63.58
N GLY A 1168 1.34 -4.96 62.23
CA GLY A 1168 0.30 -4.67 61.23
C GLY A 1168 0.92 -4.48 59.83
N LEU A 1169 0.63 -5.39 58.89
CA LEU A 1169 1.01 -5.30 57.48
C LEU A 1169 -0.25 -5.37 56.60
N PRO A 1170 -0.46 -4.47 55.62
CA PRO A 1170 -1.56 -4.57 54.67
C PRO A 1170 -1.16 -5.39 53.43
N ASP A 1171 -1.88 -6.49 53.19
CA ASP A 1171 -1.99 -7.15 51.87
C ASP A 1171 -3.38 -6.79 51.27
N PRO A 1172 -3.84 -7.25 50.08
CA PRO A 1172 -4.26 -6.29 49.06
C PRO A 1172 -5.77 -6.36 48.72
N GLY A 1173 -6.34 -5.25 48.24
CA GLY A 1173 -7.55 -5.36 47.42
C GLY A 1173 -8.72 -4.39 47.66
N THR A 1174 -8.47 -3.09 47.86
CA THR A 1174 -9.46 -2.06 47.50
C THR A 1174 -8.73 -0.78 47.06
N PRO A 1175 -9.07 -0.19 45.90
CA PRO A 1175 -8.58 1.15 45.57
C PRO A 1175 -9.23 2.14 46.52
N THR A 1176 -8.42 2.97 47.17
CA THR A 1176 -8.91 4.02 48.07
C THR A 1176 -9.65 5.11 47.30
N ALA A 1177 -10.50 5.87 47.99
CA ALA A 1177 -11.20 7.00 47.36
C ALA A 1177 -10.24 8.05 46.76
N ALA A 1178 -9.01 8.14 47.28
CA ALA A 1178 -7.95 8.99 46.73
C ALA A 1178 -7.39 8.45 45.39
N GLU A 1179 -7.33 7.14 45.19
CA GLU A 1179 -6.87 6.52 43.94
C GLU A 1179 -7.95 6.54 42.85
N LEU A 1180 -9.24 6.48 43.24
CA LEU A 1180 -10.35 6.71 42.31
C LEU A 1180 -10.49 8.19 41.91
N ALA A 1181 -10.16 9.13 42.80
CA ALA A 1181 -10.10 10.56 42.48
C ALA A 1181 -8.96 10.93 41.51
N LEU A 1182 -7.95 10.07 41.35
CA LEU A 1182 -6.84 10.25 40.39
C LEU A 1182 -7.18 9.83 38.95
N PHE A 1183 -8.42 9.42 38.66
CA PHE A 1183 -8.86 9.03 37.31
C PHE A 1183 -9.66 10.10 36.55
N GLU A 1184 -10.02 11.23 37.19
CA GLU A 1184 -10.71 12.37 36.55
C GLU A 1184 -10.04 13.73 36.85
N ALA A 1185 -8.71 13.79 36.69
CA ALA A 1185 -7.94 15.04 36.67
C ALA A 1185 -6.75 14.94 35.69
N GLU A 1186 -6.13 16.07 35.34
CA GLU A 1186 -4.97 16.17 34.43
C GLU A 1186 -5.17 15.59 33.01
N PRO A 1187 -5.88 16.29 32.09
CA PRO A 1187 -5.48 16.22 30.68
C PRO A 1187 -3.98 16.59 30.58
N PHE A 1188 -3.21 15.93 29.70
CA PHE A 1188 -1.74 16.02 29.66
C PHE A 1188 -1.19 17.45 29.37
N GLY A 1189 -1.14 18.28 30.41
CA GLY A 1189 -0.77 19.68 30.38
C GLY A 1189 0.73 19.89 30.23
N VAL A 1190 1.25 19.76 29.02
CA VAL A 1190 2.42 20.55 28.65
C VAL A 1190 1.96 22.01 28.65
N GLY A 1191 2.34 22.79 29.68
CA GLY A 1191 1.97 24.20 29.82
C GLY A 1191 2.45 25.02 28.62
N ALA A 1192 1.55 25.24 27.67
CA ALA A 1192 1.89 25.57 26.29
C ALA A 1192 1.05 26.74 25.77
N LEU A 1193 1.42 27.97 26.17
CA LEU A 1193 0.86 29.23 25.68
C LEU A 1193 -0.64 29.12 25.37
N ASP A 1194 -1.45 28.97 26.41
CA ASP A 1194 -2.90 28.93 26.24
C ASP A 1194 -3.38 30.33 25.83
N VAL A 1195 -3.33 30.58 24.53
CA VAL A 1195 -3.85 31.77 23.87
C VAL A 1195 -5.35 31.63 23.94
N HIS A 1196 -5.89 31.94 25.13
CA HIS A 1196 -7.24 31.59 25.62
C HIS A 1196 -8.23 31.53 24.46
N LEU A 1197 -8.93 30.40 24.30
CA LEU A 1197 -9.90 30.28 23.20
C LEU A 1197 -10.94 31.42 23.28
N ASP A 1198 -11.27 31.87 24.49
CA ASP A 1198 -12.12 33.03 24.79
C ASP A 1198 -11.50 34.36 24.33
N TRP A 1199 -10.18 34.54 24.46
CA TRP A 1199 -9.44 35.72 23.98
C TRP A 1199 -9.37 35.76 22.44
N LEU A 1200 -9.14 34.61 21.80
CA LEU A 1200 -9.24 34.48 20.34
C LEU A 1200 -10.67 34.69 19.84
N LEU A 1201 -11.68 34.30 20.62
CA LEU A 1201 -13.08 34.55 20.30
C LEU A 1201 -13.46 36.02 20.50
N GLN A 1202 -12.98 36.68 21.56
CA GLN A 1202 -13.14 38.13 21.79
C GLN A 1202 -12.54 38.95 20.64
N ILE A 1203 -11.35 38.57 20.13
CA ILE A 1203 -10.72 39.17 18.94
C ILE A 1203 -11.53 38.97 17.64
N LEU A 1204 -12.54 38.09 17.65
CA LEU A 1204 -13.45 37.85 16.52
C LEU A 1204 -14.90 38.33 16.76
N ASP A 1205 -15.21 38.82 17.97
CA ASP A 1205 -16.46 39.54 18.27
C ASP A 1205 -16.25 41.07 18.30
N ALA A 1206 -14.99 41.53 18.19
CA ALA A 1206 -14.55 42.91 17.97
C ALA A 1206 -13.95 43.08 16.56
#